data_AF-A0A1G2FV71-F1
#
_entry.id   AF-A0A1G2FV71-F1
#
_cell.length_a   1.000
_cell.length_b   1.000
_cell.length_c   1.000
_cell.angle_alpha   90.00
_cell.angle_beta   90.00
_cell.angle_gamma   90.00
#
_symmetry.space_group_name_H-M   'P 1'
#
loop_
_entity.id
_entity.type
_entity.pdbx_description
1 polymer ?
#
loop_
_entity_poly.entity_id
_entity_poly.type
_entity_poly.pdbx_seq_one_letter_code
_entity_poly.pdbx_strand_id
1 'polypeptide(L)'
;MKINNKIFSAAGALIISFVLSLVIVHVEAASNDSSIKIEKDPYSGKFTLTMKDPDGIQEFSLSLVGRYSYGGGLSSCPKSFSSDNVALVDPSDFAPVMPAYIVDCKNNKTELEIPPPVDGVTKSILVKKEEAPPPAPPPEEKKADKKEEKKEGPLSIKDIQYPVPNLGNCQNETDCRSYCDNADHAKECFAFAKKYHLISDEEAKKAADHFLNVTDGPGGCNSGKSCEAYCSTVEHIDECIAFAEETGYYGPEELAEAKKFQALVKAGTQFPGGCTERNACEIYCGDPNHMEECLNFAEKSGFMPPEEIAEAKKFMTLMQKGESPGGCTSKEQCENYCFEENHIDECIAFAEKAGVMSPEDAQMARKVGGKGPGDCRSKEQCDAYCKDHSEECFHFAEEHGLINEEELAQMREGMARFREELDKMPPEAVECMKDAAGEENFNKIIAGEPVFDRSIERKMKSCFGQVTAQFSQQLNDLPPEAAQCIKDVVGDEGLQKLQHGEFDEQVNFESLESCFQQLRASFGEGSNFSAGGFSGPGGCKNMEECTAYCQEHLDDCREFAPPGGSSGDFPTDPGTSFSECVSKGMNASYVCGINGKGAPPGEETTYFNECHAKQHDVEILHNGVCIRNGQPDEPCSDVADPVCGNDNNTWVSACHAEEKGGGIKHEGVCTTEDFGGSGFLGGPGGCTNQEECTTYCMQNYQDPACQQFMPPATSSWLPNTSLIGAVFGPLLLLLK
;
A
#
# COMPACT_ATOMS: atom_id res chain seq x y z
N MET A 1 -6.31 -94.77 -42.99
CA MET A 1 -6.65 -95.01 -44.41
C MET A 1 -5.59 -94.32 -45.27
N LYS A 2 -4.84 -95.09 -46.07
CA LYS A 2 -3.86 -94.61 -47.06
C LYS A 2 -4.55 -94.39 -48.41
N ILE A 3 -3.78 -93.78 -49.34
CA ILE A 3 -3.83 -93.82 -50.82
C ILE A 3 -4.32 -92.47 -51.38
N ASN A 4 -3.42 -91.61 -51.90
CA ASN A 4 -2.86 -91.57 -53.28
C ASN A 4 -3.98 -91.36 -54.34
N ASN A 5 -3.88 -90.60 -55.43
CA ASN A 5 -2.72 -90.16 -56.20
C ASN A 5 -3.17 -89.03 -57.17
N LYS A 6 -2.17 -88.32 -57.69
CA LYS A 6 -2.16 -87.25 -58.71
C LYS A 6 -2.94 -87.57 -60.00
N ILE A 7 -3.31 -86.53 -60.79
CA ILE A 7 -2.92 -86.33 -62.21
C ILE A 7 -3.54 -85.03 -62.83
N PHE A 8 -2.65 -84.15 -63.32
CA PHE A 8 -2.69 -83.14 -64.42
C PHE A 8 -3.70 -81.95 -64.34
N SER A 9 -3.37 -80.69 -64.70
CA SER A 9 -2.58 -80.19 -65.83
C SER A 9 -2.05 -78.74 -65.63
N ALA A 10 -1.20 -78.32 -66.56
CA ALA A 10 -0.32 -77.15 -66.64
C ALA A 10 -0.92 -75.73 -66.41
N ALA A 11 -0.13 -74.86 -65.76
CA ALA A 11 0.27 -73.52 -66.25
C ALA A 11 1.11 -72.76 -65.20
N GLY A 12 2.19 -72.08 -65.62
CA GLY A 12 2.66 -70.88 -64.92
C GLY A 12 3.93 -70.96 -64.07
N ALA A 13 5.02 -71.53 -64.59
CA ALA A 13 6.37 -71.18 -64.10
C ALA A 13 6.87 -69.96 -64.90
N LEU A 14 6.75 -68.74 -64.34
CA LEU A 14 7.54 -67.55 -64.71
C LEU A 14 7.17 -66.28 -63.91
N ILE A 15 7.09 -66.33 -62.58
CA ILE A 15 7.18 -65.13 -61.71
C ILE A 15 7.93 -65.49 -60.42
N ILE A 16 9.20 -65.87 -60.57
CA ILE A 16 10.17 -65.96 -59.46
C ILE A 16 11.41 -65.18 -59.90
N SER A 17 11.29 -63.85 -59.96
CA SER A 17 12.43 -62.91 -59.98
C SER A 17 12.02 -61.44 -59.83
N PHE A 18 10.89 -61.14 -59.16
CA PHE A 18 10.46 -59.74 -58.94
C PHE A 18 9.75 -59.52 -57.60
N VAL A 19 10.23 -60.17 -56.54
CA VAL A 19 9.91 -59.82 -55.13
C VAL A 19 11.18 -59.92 -54.30
N LEU A 20 12.23 -59.23 -54.75
CA LEU A 20 13.52 -59.11 -54.06
C LEU A 20 14.01 -57.66 -54.23
N SER A 21 13.27 -56.73 -53.65
CA SER A 21 13.69 -55.36 -53.37
C SER A 21 12.76 -54.78 -52.31
N LEU A 22 13.37 -54.15 -51.30
CA LEU A 22 12.76 -53.48 -50.13
C LEU A 22 12.44 -54.38 -48.92
N VAL A 23 13.46 -55.09 -48.43
CA VAL A 23 13.68 -55.14 -46.97
C VAL A 23 14.44 -53.85 -46.63
N ILE A 24 13.71 -52.76 -46.41
CA ILE A 24 14.23 -51.66 -45.60
C ILE A 24 13.84 -52.01 -44.17
N VAL A 25 14.85 -52.33 -43.38
CA VAL A 25 14.79 -52.25 -41.92
C VAL A 25 14.36 -50.82 -41.61
N HIS A 26 13.07 -50.61 -41.32
CA HIS A 26 12.69 -49.44 -40.55
C HIS A 26 13.18 -49.73 -39.14
N VAL A 27 14.43 -49.33 -38.89
CA VAL A 27 14.82 -48.90 -37.56
C VAL A 27 13.83 -47.80 -37.24
N GLU A 28 12.92 -48.02 -36.30
CA GLU A 28 12.15 -46.93 -35.70
C GLU A 28 13.19 -45.92 -35.21
N ALA A 29 13.33 -44.84 -35.96
CA ALA A 29 13.97 -43.64 -35.46
C ALA A 29 13.14 -43.24 -34.25
N ALA A 30 13.72 -43.38 -33.05
CA ALA A 30 13.22 -42.71 -31.86
C ALA A 30 12.98 -41.24 -32.25
N SER A 31 11.76 -40.74 -32.07
CA SER A 31 11.42 -39.35 -32.37
C SER A 31 12.43 -38.43 -31.67
N ASN A 32 13.12 -37.60 -32.45
CA ASN A 32 14.07 -36.57 -31.98
C ASN A 32 13.34 -35.35 -31.38
N ASP A 33 12.19 -35.55 -30.75
CA ASP A 33 11.31 -34.47 -30.32
C ASP A 33 11.41 -34.27 -28.80
N SER A 34 11.37 -33.01 -28.36
CA SER A 34 11.29 -32.62 -26.95
C SER A 34 10.09 -33.32 -26.29
N SER A 35 10.25 -33.82 -25.07
CA SER A 35 9.16 -34.51 -24.37
C SER A 35 9.17 -34.27 -22.88
N ILE A 36 7.97 -34.18 -22.31
CA ILE A 36 7.69 -34.10 -20.89
C ILE A 36 6.87 -35.32 -20.50
N LYS A 37 7.27 -36.01 -19.43
CA LYS A 37 6.57 -37.13 -18.82
C LYS A 37 6.31 -36.79 -17.36
N ILE A 38 5.09 -37.02 -16.89
CA ILE A 38 4.69 -36.75 -15.50
C ILE A 38 4.08 -38.03 -14.92
N GLU A 39 4.58 -38.47 -13.78
CA GLU A 39 4.14 -39.68 -13.08
C GLU A 39 3.78 -39.37 -11.63
N LYS A 40 2.58 -39.75 -11.21
CA LYS A 40 2.10 -39.61 -9.84
C LYS A 40 2.67 -40.72 -8.97
N ASP A 41 3.31 -40.35 -7.88
CA ASP A 41 3.69 -41.30 -6.85
C ASP A 41 2.42 -41.68 -6.04
N PRO A 42 2.03 -42.98 -6.00
CA PRO A 42 0.81 -43.42 -5.34
C PRO A 42 0.88 -43.35 -3.81
N TYR A 43 2.06 -43.19 -3.22
CA TYR A 43 2.28 -43.11 -1.77
C TYR A 43 2.34 -41.67 -1.28
N SER A 44 3.05 -40.79 -2.00
CA SER A 44 3.16 -39.37 -1.59
C SER A 44 2.06 -38.49 -2.17
N GLY A 45 1.39 -38.94 -3.25
CA GLY A 45 0.41 -38.14 -3.99
C GLY A 45 1.02 -37.03 -4.84
N LYS A 46 2.35 -36.82 -4.78
CA LYS A 46 3.12 -35.86 -5.56
C LYS A 46 3.53 -36.45 -6.92
N PHE A 47 4.06 -35.62 -7.81
CA PHE A 47 4.43 -36.03 -9.16
C PHE A 47 5.94 -35.96 -9.41
N THR A 48 6.45 -36.89 -10.20
CA THR A 48 7.78 -36.83 -10.81
C THR A 48 7.64 -36.29 -12.23
N LEU A 49 8.29 -35.17 -12.49
CA LEU A 49 8.43 -34.57 -13.81
C LEU A 49 9.75 -35.04 -14.43
N THR A 50 9.70 -35.62 -15.62
CA THR A 50 10.89 -35.96 -16.40
C THR A 50 10.81 -35.35 -17.79
N MET A 51 11.83 -34.59 -18.17
CA MET A 51 11.91 -33.93 -19.45
C MET A 51 13.14 -34.39 -20.22
N LYS A 52 13.02 -34.44 -21.55
CA LYS A 52 14.12 -34.79 -22.44
C LYS A 52 14.10 -33.93 -23.68
N ASP A 53 15.27 -33.43 -24.05
CA ASP A 53 15.51 -32.74 -25.32
C ASP A 53 16.87 -33.19 -25.89
N PRO A 54 16.95 -33.63 -27.17
CA PRO A 54 18.20 -34.09 -27.77
C PRO A 54 19.26 -32.98 -27.91
N ASP A 55 18.82 -31.74 -28.05
CA ASP A 55 19.65 -30.55 -28.19
C ASP A 55 19.93 -29.85 -26.84
N GLY A 56 19.39 -30.39 -25.75
CA GLY A 56 19.57 -29.88 -24.39
C GLY A 56 18.45 -28.93 -24.01
N ILE A 57 18.05 -28.96 -22.75
CA ILE A 57 16.97 -28.12 -22.21
C ILE A 57 17.60 -26.85 -21.65
N GLN A 58 17.28 -25.70 -22.24
CA GLN A 58 17.73 -24.39 -21.76
C GLN A 58 16.71 -23.76 -20.82
N GLU A 59 15.42 -23.94 -21.11
CA GLU A 59 14.32 -23.37 -20.33
C GLU A 59 13.09 -24.24 -20.53
N PHE A 60 12.19 -24.24 -19.56
CA PHE A 60 10.87 -24.83 -19.72
C PHE A 60 9.84 -24.13 -18.87
N SER A 61 8.57 -24.32 -19.22
CA SER A 61 7.44 -23.85 -18.44
C SER A 61 6.26 -24.79 -18.60
N LEU A 62 5.55 -25.04 -17.49
CA LEU A 62 4.28 -25.73 -17.41
C LEU A 62 3.27 -24.71 -16.87
N SER A 63 2.32 -24.31 -17.70
CA SER A 63 1.29 -23.33 -17.35
C SER A 63 0.20 -23.99 -16.52
N LEU A 64 0.19 -23.69 -15.21
CA LEU A 64 -0.81 -24.19 -14.28
C LEU A 64 -2.02 -23.26 -14.28
N VAL A 65 -3.22 -23.78 -14.57
CA VAL A 65 -4.44 -22.97 -14.62
C VAL A 65 -4.74 -22.40 -13.23
N GLY A 66 -4.69 -21.07 -13.09
CA GLY A 66 -4.97 -20.38 -11.83
C GLY A 66 -3.83 -20.39 -10.82
N ARG A 67 -2.62 -20.86 -11.20
CA ARG A 67 -1.43 -20.91 -10.33
C ARG A 67 -0.18 -20.42 -11.05
N TYR A 68 0.91 -20.20 -10.31
CA TYR A 68 2.20 -19.85 -10.91
C TYR A 68 2.68 -20.97 -11.82
N SER A 69 3.18 -20.61 -13.01
CA SER A 69 3.78 -21.55 -13.94
C SER A 69 4.94 -22.28 -13.27
N TYR A 70 5.00 -23.59 -13.43
CA TYR A 70 6.12 -24.39 -12.95
C TYR A 70 7.18 -24.44 -14.06
N GLY A 71 8.31 -23.78 -13.87
CA GLY A 71 9.30 -23.65 -14.94
C GLY A 71 10.53 -22.86 -14.54
N GLY A 72 11.45 -22.71 -15.49
CA GLY A 72 12.59 -21.81 -15.39
C GLY A 72 13.77 -22.25 -16.25
N GLY A 73 14.83 -21.44 -16.21
CA GLY A 73 16.07 -21.67 -16.95
C GLY A 73 16.95 -22.76 -16.33
N LEU A 74 17.74 -23.43 -17.17
CA LEU A 74 18.75 -24.44 -16.82
C LEU A 74 20.08 -24.08 -17.52
N SER A 75 21.07 -23.62 -16.75
CA SER A 75 22.34 -23.10 -17.29
C SER A 75 23.25 -24.18 -17.90
N SER A 76 23.12 -25.44 -17.48
CA SER A 76 23.98 -26.54 -17.93
C SER A 76 23.49 -27.26 -19.20
N CYS A 77 22.38 -26.79 -19.80
CA CYS A 77 21.83 -27.36 -21.02
C CYS A 77 21.66 -28.90 -20.99
N PRO A 78 21.09 -29.47 -19.91
CA PRO A 78 21.04 -30.92 -19.77
C PRO A 78 20.10 -31.54 -20.81
N LYS A 79 20.50 -32.67 -21.40
CA LYS A 79 19.64 -33.43 -22.34
C LYS A 79 18.44 -34.10 -21.66
N SER A 80 18.50 -34.23 -20.34
CA SER A 80 17.41 -34.76 -19.53
C SER A 80 17.42 -34.03 -18.20
N PHE A 81 16.25 -33.58 -17.77
CA PHE A 81 16.01 -33.01 -16.45
C PHE A 81 14.92 -33.82 -15.76
N SER A 82 15.04 -34.04 -14.46
CA SER A 82 14.01 -34.71 -13.68
C SER A 82 13.88 -34.04 -12.33
N SER A 83 12.64 -33.76 -11.92
CA SER A 83 12.30 -33.23 -10.62
C SER A 83 11.28 -34.15 -9.97
N ASP A 84 11.61 -34.65 -8.80
CA ASP A 84 10.68 -35.41 -7.97
C ASP A 84 9.88 -34.46 -7.07
N ASN A 85 8.79 -34.95 -6.46
CA ASN A 85 7.98 -34.23 -5.49
C ASN A 85 7.30 -32.94 -5.99
N VAL A 86 7.02 -32.83 -7.29
CA VAL A 86 6.29 -31.71 -7.88
C VAL A 86 4.84 -31.71 -7.42
N ALA A 87 4.38 -30.59 -6.86
CA ALA A 87 3.04 -30.42 -6.32
C ALA A 87 2.05 -29.98 -7.43
N LEU A 88 1.49 -30.95 -8.15
CA LEU A 88 0.42 -30.74 -9.12
C LEU A 88 -0.92 -31.26 -8.57
N VAL A 89 -2.04 -30.67 -9.00
CA VAL A 89 -3.39 -31.11 -8.66
C VAL A 89 -4.04 -31.70 -9.91
N ASP A 90 -4.30 -32.99 -9.84
CA ASP A 90 -5.01 -33.74 -10.87
C ASP A 90 -6.50 -33.85 -10.47
N PRO A 91 -7.46 -33.44 -11.32
CA PRO A 91 -7.28 -33.06 -12.74
C PRO A 91 -7.10 -31.56 -13.00
N SER A 92 -7.25 -30.69 -12.00
CA SER A 92 -7.38 -29.24 -12.17
C SER A 92 -6.25 -28.61 -12.99
N ASP A 93 -4.99 -28.97 -12.74
CA ASP A 93 -3.84 -28.41 -13.46
C ASP A 93 -3.75 -28.92 -14.90
N PHE A 94 -4.33 -30.09 -15.18
CA PHE A 94 -4.20 -30.76 -16.47
C PHE A 94 -5.42 -30.57 -17.38
N ALA A 95 -6.49 -29.95 -16.90
CA ALA A 95 -7.76 -29.83 -17.62
C ALA A 95 -7.96 -28.42 -18.22
N PRO A 96 -8.34 -28.29 -19.51
CA PRO A 96 -8.62 -29.37 -20.47
C PRO A 96 -7.35 -30.05 -21.03
N VAL A 97 -6.26 -29.28 -21.14
CA VAL A 97 -4.87 -29.70 -21.37
C VAL A 97 -3.98 -28.64 -20.73
N MET A 98 -2.85 -29.03 -20.14
CA MET A 98 -1.87 -28.11 -19.58
C MET A 98 -0.91 -27.65 -20.68
N PRO A 99 -0.85 -26.35 -21.02
CA PRO A 99 0.15 -25.82 -21.93
C PRO A 99 1.55 -25.94 -21.30
N ALA A 100 2.54 -26.29 -22.12
CA ALA A 100 3.92 -26.30 -21.71
C ALA A 100 4.83 -25.93 -22.89
N TYR A 101 6.04 -25.51 -22.59
CA TYR A 101 7.08 -25.38 -23.61
C TYR A 101 8.44 -25.80 -23.10
N ILE A 102 9.30 -26.18 -24.04
CA ILE A 102 10.74 -26.36 -23.83
C ILE A 102 11.44 -25.43 -24.81
N VAL A 103 12.38 -24.62 -24.32
CA VAL A 103 13.38 -23.94 -25.16
C VAL A 103 14.63 -24.80 -25.13
N ASP A 104 15.06 -25.26 -26.30
CA ASP A 104 16.30 -26.00 -26.44
C ASP A 104 17.53 -25.07 -26.39
N CYS A 105 18.73 -25.63 -26.23
CA CYS A 105 19.97 -24.86 -26.19
C CYS A 105 20.42 -24.25 -27.51
N LYS A 106 19.62 -24.41 -28.56
CA LYS A 106 19.74 -23.68 -29.84
C LYS A 106 18.67 -22.59 -29.95
N ASN A 107 18.00 -22.23 -28.84
CA ASN A 107 16.91 -21.26 -28.77
C ASN A 107 15.65 -21.64 -29.56
N ASN A 108 15.45 -22.91 -29.92
CA ASN A 108 14.19 -23.35 -30.52
C ASN A 108 13.17 -23.63 -29.43
N LYS A 109 12.00 -23.00 -29.54
CA LYS A 109 10.86 -23.25 -28.64
C LYS A 109 9.97 -24.36 -29.22
N THR A 110 9.79 -25.42 -28.44
CA THR A 110 8.85 -26.50 -28.72
C THR A 110 7.61 -26.33 -27.82
N GLU A 111 6.47 -26.05 -28.42
CA GLU A 111 5.17 -25.98 -27.73
C GLU A 111 4.58 -27.38 -27.54
N LEU A 112 4.09 -27.64 -26.34
CA LEU A 112 3.64 -28.93 -25.85
C LEU A 112 2.29 -28.78 -25.13
N GLU A 113 1.44 -29.78 -25.24
CA GLU A 113 0.22 -29.91 -24.44
C GLU A 113 0.30 -31.18 -23.60
N ILE A 114 0.05 -31.07 -22.30
CA ILE A 114 0.07 -32.20 -21.36
C ILE A 114 -1.39 -32.53 -20.99
N PRO A 115 -1.94 -33.66 -21.45
CA PRO A 115 -3.31 -34.05 -21.14
C PRO A 115 -3.44 -34.54 -19.68
N PRO A 116 -4.69 -34.63 -19.17
CA PRO A 116 -4.97 -35.25 -17.87
C PRO A 116 -4.32 -36.63 -17.71
N PRO A 117 -3.70 -36.93 -16.55
CA PRO A 117 -3.12 -38.24 -16.27
C PRO A 117 -4.13 -39.39 -16.37
N VAL A 118 -3.70 -40.48 -16.99
CA VAL A 118 -4.42 -41.76 -17.00
C VAL A 118 -3.63 -42.72 -16.12
N ASP A 119 -4.28 -43.26 -15.08
CA ASP A 119 -3.63 -44.09 -14.05
C ASP A 119 -2.42 -43.40 -13.38
N GLY A 120 -2.49 -42.07 -13.22
CA GLY A 120 -1.43 -41.27 -12.62
C GLY A 120 -0.26 -40.96 -13.56
N VAL A 121 -0.32 -41.33 -14.85
CA VAL A 121 0.75 -41.06 -15.81
C VAL A 121 0.24 -40.22 -16.97
N THR A 122 1.00 -39.19 -17.36
CA THR A 122 0.77 -38.42 -18.58
C THR A 122 2.06 -38.13 -19.33
N LYS A 123 1.94 -37.83 -20.62
CA LYS A 123 3.04 -37.45 -21.49
C LYS A 123 2.60 -36.32 -22.41
N SER A 124 3.49 -35.35 -22.63
CA SER A 124 3.24 -34.24 -23.54
C SER A 124 3.00 -34.69 -24.97
N ILE A 125 2.17 -33.92 -25.66
CA ILE A 125 1.86 -34.00 -27.08
C ILE A 125 2.40 -32.74 -27.74
N LEU A 126 3.06 -32.86 -28.89
CA LEU A 126 3.60 -31.71 -29.61
C LEU A 126 2.48 -30.93 -30.30
N VAL A 127 2.45 -29.61 -30.09
CA VAL A 127 1.47 -28.72 -30.75
C VAL A 127 1.90 -28.52 -32.19
N LYS A 128 1.16 -29.13 -33.14
CA LYS A 128 1.37 -28.88 -34.57
C LYS A 128 0.70 -27.56 -34.94
N LYS A 129 1.50 -26.57 -35.34
CA LYS A 129 0.98 -25.32 -35.92
C LYS A 129 0.26 -25.62 -37.24
N GLU A 130 -1.06 -25.72 -37.23
CA GLU A 130 -1.89 -25.68 -38.44
C GLU A 130 -2.08 -24.21 -38.84
N GLU A 131 -1.72 -23.85 -40.08
CA GLU A 131 -2.04 -22.52 -40.64
C GLU A 131 -3.56 -22.32 -40.62
N ALA A 132 -4.00 -21.23 -39.99
CA ALA A 132 -5.41 -20.86 -39.94
C ALA A 132 -5.98 -20.68 -41.37
N PRO A 133 -7.22 -21.12 -41.65
CA PRO A 133 -7.85 -20.89 -42.93
C PRO A 133 -8.11 -19.39 -43.16
N PRO A 134 -8.09 -18.90 -44.42
CA PRO A 134 -8.21 -17.48 -44.71
C PRO A 134 -9.59 -16.94 -44.28
N PRO A 135 -9.65 -15.67 -43.83
CA PRO A 135 -10.88 -15.09 -43.29
C PRO A 135 -11.97 -14.98 -44.35
N ALA A 136 -13.21 -15.28 -43.93
CA ALA A 136 -14.41 -15.14 -44.74
C ALA A 136 -14.67 -13.66 -45.12
N PRO A 137 -15.32 -13.40 -46.27
CA PRO A 137 -15.56 -12.04 -46.75
C PRO A 137 -16.53 -11.26 -45.85
N PRO A 138 -16.41 -9.93 -45.78
CA PRO A 138 -17.15 -9.11 -44.81
C PRO A 138 -18.65 -9.02 -45.15
N PRO A 139 -19.55 -8.96 -44.15
CA PRO A 139 -20.94 -8.60 -44.38
C PRO A 139 -21.08 -7.11 -44.74
N GLU A 140 -22.01 -6.83 -45.66
CA GLU A 140 -22.28 -5.52 -46.23
C GLU A 140 -22.67 -4.43 -45.20
N GLU A 141 -22.22 -3.22 -45.53
CA GLU A 141 -22.38 -1.95 -44.83
C GLU A 141 -23.84 -1.61 -44.46
N LYS A 142 -24.05 -1.25 -43.19
CA LYS A 142 -25.11 -0.31 -42.82
C LYS A 142 -24.53 0.90 -42.09
N LYS A 143 -24.55 1.98 -42.87
CA LYS A 143 -24.48 3.43 -42.60
C LYS A 143 -24.12 3.89 -41.18
N ALA A 144 -23.06 4.69 -41.20
CA ALA A 144 -22.56 5.56 -40.15
C ALA A 144 -23.62 6.48 -39.53
N ASP A 145 -23.58 6.55 -38.20
CA ASP A 145 -23.86 7.77 -37.47
C ASP A 145 -22.54 8.31 -36.91
N LYS A 146 -22.25 9.56 -37.23
CA LYS A 146 -21.10 10.31 -36.74
C LYS A 146 -21.21 10.46 -35.22
N LYS A 147 -20.17 10.03 -34.49
CA LYS A 147 -19.91 10.53 -33.14
C LYS A 147 -18.49 11.06 -33.06
N GLU A 148 -18.41 12.21 -32.42
CA GLU A 148 -17.30 13.14 -32.32
C GLU A 148 -16.05 12.52 -31.71
N GLU A 149 -14.88 12.98 -32.17
CA GLU A 149 -13.58 12.75 -31.53
C GLU A 149 -13.63 13.25 -30.08
N LYS A 150 -13.73 12.32 -29.13
CA LYS A 150 -13.35 12.57 -27.73
C LYS A 150 -11.84 12.35 -27.64
N LYS A 151 -11.12 13.37 -27.17
CA LYS A 151 -9.73 13.20 -26.72
C LYS A 151 -9.72 12.18 -25.59
N GLU A 152 -9.05 11.06 -25.82
CA GLU A 152 -8.92 9.95 -24.87
C GLU A 152 -8.10 10.40 -23.64
N GLY A 153 -8.59 10.04 -22.45
CA GLY A 153 -7.80 10.11 -21.22
C GLY A 153 -6.74 9.00 -21.15
N PRO A 154 -5.90 8.97 -20.11
CA PRO A 154 -4.91 7.91 -19.95
C PRO A 154 -5.59 6.55 -19.81
N LEU A 155 -5.14 5.56 -20.58
CA LEU A 155 -5.63 4.17 -20.53
C LEU A 155 -5.25 3.51 -19.20
N SER A 156 -5.92 2.44 -18.81
CA SER A 156 -5.72 1.74 -17.54
C SER A 156 -5.89 0.23 -17.70
N ILE A 157 -5.64 -0.56 -16.65
CA ILE A 157 -5.87 -2.02 -16.61
C ILE A 157 -7.24 -2.42 -17.20
N LYS A 158 -8.27 -1.60 -16.99
CA LYS A 158 -9.65 -1.88 -17.44
C LYS A 158 -9.87 -1.69 -18.94
N ASP A 159 -8.97 -0.97 -19.60
CA ASP A 159 -9.01 -0.74 -21.04
C ASP A 159 -8.29 -1.86 -21.82
N ILE A 160 -7.73 -2.84 -21.10
CA ILE A 160 -7.12 -4.03 -21.69
C ILE A 160 -8.24 -4.95 -22.19
N GLN A 161 -8.35 -5.05 -23.52
CA GLN A 161 -9.28 -5.94 -24.19
C GLN A 161 -8.54 -7.22 -24.57
N TYR A 162 -9.06 -8.36 -24.11
CA TYR A 162 -8.57 -9.68 -24.50
C TYR A 162 -9.32 -10.18 -25.74
N PRO A 163 -8.66 -10.91 -26.65
CA PRO A 163 -7.23 -11.22 -26.63
C PRO A 163 -6.36 -10.01 -26.97
N VAL A 164 -5.22 -9.86 -26.30
CA VAL A 164 -4.35 -8.68 -26.47
C VAL A 164 -3.50 -8.86 -27.74
N PRO A 165 -3.79 -8.14 -28.84
CA PRO A 165 -3.17 -8.46 -30.13
C PRO A 165 -1.65 -8.22 -30.15
N ASN A 166 -1.19 -7.28 -29.33
CA ASN A 166 0.21 -6.86 -29.26
C ASN A 166 1.06 -7.71 -28.30
N LEU A 167 0.44 -8.61 -27.52
CA LEU A 167 1.10 -9.55 -26.61
C LEU A 167 0.79 -10.99 -27.00
N GLY A 168 1.03 -11.31 -28.27
CA GLY A 168 0.82 -12.67 -28.79
C GLY A 168 -0.64 -13.15 -28.85
N ASN A 169 -1.62 -12.26 -28.78
CA ASN A 169 -3.05 -12.60 -28.63
C ASN A 169 -3.35 -13.43 -27.36
N CYS A 170 -2.64 -13.15 -26.26
CA CYS A 170 -2.95 -13.75 -24.96
C CYS A 170 -4.42 -13.51 -24.57
N GLN A 171 -5.09 -14.54 -24.05
CA GLN A 171 -6.54 -14.55 -23.85
C GLN A 171 -6.96 -14.05 -22.47
N ASN A 172 -6.02 -13.99 -21.53
CA ASN A 172 -6.23 -13.55 -20.16
C ASN A 172 -4.90 -13.02 -19.57
N GLU A 173 -4.95 -12.51 -18.34
CA GLU A 173 -3.80 -11.92 -17.65
C GLU A 173 -2.62 -12.90 -17.52
N THR A 174 -2.89 -14.15 -17.12
CA THR A 174 -1.88 -15.20 -16.93
C THR A 174 -1.16 -15.52 -18.25
N ASP A 175 -1.90 -15.61 -19.35
CA ASP A 175 -1.33 -15.81 -20.69
C ASP A 175 -0.45 -14.63 -21.10
N CYS A 176 -0.86 -13.40 -20.78
CA CYS A 176 -0.10 -12.19 -21.12
C CYS A 176 1.16 -12.06 -20.25
N ARG A 177 1.09 -12.42 -18.96
CA ARG A 177 2.26 -12.50 -18.09
C ARG A 177 3.24 -13.54 -18.60
N SER A 178 2.77 -14.75 -18.91
CA SER A 178 3.61 -15.81 -19.48
C SER A 178 4.25 -15.41 -20.81
N TYR A 179 3.55 -14.62 -21.63
CA TYR A 179 4.13 -14.03 -22.84
C TYR A 179 5.23 -13.02 -22.51
N CYS A 180 5.03 -12.19 -21.49
CA CYS A 180 5.96 -11.15 -21.07
C CYS A 180 7.12 -11.62 -20.19
N ASP A 181 7.03 -12.79 -19.59
CA ASP A 181 8.12 -13.43 -18.83
C ASP A 181 9.27 -13.86 -19.75
N ASN A 182 9.00 -13.98 -21.06
CA ASN A 182 10.06 -14.15 -22.04
C ASN A 182 10.71 -12.78 -22.33
N ALA A 183 11.98 -12.66 -21.95
CA ALA A 183 12.80 -11.47 -22.19
C ALA A 183 12.89 -11.06 -23.69
N ASP A 184 12.64 -11.97 -24.65
CA ASP A 184 12.58 -11.63 -26.08
C ASP A 184 11.36 -10.74 -26.42
N HIS A 185 10.31 -10.78 -25.60
CA HIS A 185 9.09 -9.96 -25.73
C HIS A 185 9.10 -8.73 -24.82
N ALA A 186 10.17 -8.51 -24.04
CA ALA A 186 10.24 -7.44 -23.05
C ALA A 186 9.93 -6.05 -23.66
N LYS A 187 10.36 -5.78 -24.89
CA LYS A 187 10.12 -4.49 -25.55
C LYS A 187 8.64 -4.21 -25.82
N GLU A 188 7.88 -5.16 -26.37
CA GLU A 188 6.44 -4.98 -26.56
C GLU A 188 5.66 -5.02 -25.24
N CYS A 189 6.13 -5.81 -24.26
CA CYS A 189 5.55 -5.87 -22.92
C CYS A 189 5.73 -4.58 -22.13
N PHE A 190 6.90 -3.95 -22.16
CA PHE A 190 7.12 -2.64 -21.53
C PHE A 190 6.33 -1.54 -22.23
N ALA A 191 6.25 -1.57 -23.57
CA ALA A 191 5.43 -0.62 -24.32
C ALA A 191 3.93 -0.76 -23.97
N PHE A 192 3.46 -2.00 -23.78
CA PHE A 192 2.10 -2.29 -23.34
C PHE A 192 1.87 -1.84 -21.89
N ALA A 193 2.77 -2.21 -20.98
CA ALA A 193 2.70 -1.83 -19.56
C ALA A 193 2.69 -0.31 -19.39
N LYS A 194 3.52 0.41 -20.14
CA LYS A 194 3.50 1.88 -20.19
C LYS A 194 2.21 2.44 -20.76
N LYS A 195 1.71 1.88 -21.87
CA LYS A 195 0.47 2.33 -22.53
C LYS A 195 -0.74 2.25 -21.58
N TYR A 196 -0.81 1.21 -20.77
CA TYR A 196 -1.90 0.97 -19.83
C TYR A 196 -1.57 1.38 -18.38
N HIS A 197 -0.45 2.10 -18.18
CA HIS A 197 0.01 2.60 -16.89
C HIS A 197 0.10 1.50 -15.80
N LEU A 198 0.55 0.31 -16.19
CA LEU A 198 0.81 -0.84 -15.29
C LEU A 198 2.09 -0.67 -14.48
N ILE A 199 2.98 0.20 -14.96
CA ILE A 199 4.24 0.62 -14.34
C ILE A 199 4.36 2.14 -14.54
N SER A 200 5.05 2.84 -13.65
CA SER A 200 5.29 4.27 -13.84
C SER A 200 6.18 4.52 -15.06
N ASP A 201 6.09 5.72 -15.63
CA ASP A 201 6.98 6.11 -16.73
C ASP A 201 8.47 6.06 -16.35
N GLU A 202 8.76 6.27 -15.07
CA GLU A 202 10.12 6.22 -14.53
C GLU A 202 10.62 4.78 -14.39
N GLU A 203 9.79 3.88 -13.83
CA GLU A 203 10.10 2.44 -13.75
C GLU A 203 10.20 1.80 -15.13
N ALA A 204 9.31 2.16 -16.07
CA ALA A 204 9.37 1.70 -17.45
C ALA A 204 10.66 2.14 -18.14
N LYS A 205 11.12 3.36 -17.86
CA LYS A 205 12.36 3.90 -18.43
C LYS A 205 13.59 3.24 -17.81
N LYS A 206 13.65 3.10 -16.48
CA LYS A 206 14.72 2.37 -15.78
C LYS A 206 14.79 0.91 -16.26
N ALA A 207 13.66 0.21 -16.33
CA ALA A 207 13.58 -1.15 -16.82
C ALA A 207 13.98 -1.26 -18.30
N ALA A 208 13.57 -0.33 -19.16
CA ALA A 208 14.00 -0.31 -20.56
C ALA A 208 15.51 -0.03 -20.71
N ASP A 209 16.04 0.94 -19.96
CA ASP A 209 17.46 1.31 -20.01
C ASP A 209 18.35 0.19 -19.44
N HIS A 210 17.90 -0.49 -18.39
CA HIS A 210 18.64 -1.57 -17.73
C HIS A 210 18.46 -2.94 -18.41
N PHE A 211 17.31 -3.25 -19.02
CA PHE A 211 17.01 -4.59 -19.55
C PHE A 211 17.10 -4.71 -21.08
N LEU A 212 16.80 -3.64 -21.83
CA LEU A 212 16.76 -3.66 -23.31
C LEU A 212 18.03 -3.11 -23.98
N ASN A 213 18.83 -2.32 -23.27
CA ASN A 213 19.97 -1.57 -23.84
C ASN A 213 21.36 -2.05 -23.36
N VAL A 214 21.45 -3.24 -22.76
CA VAL A 214 22.75 -3.81 -22.35
C VAL A 214 23.58 -4.14 -23.58
N THR A 215 24.68 -3.40 -23.80
CA THR A 215 25.55 -3.58 -24.96
C THR A 215 26.93 -4.15 -24.63
N ASP A 216 27.30 -4.22 -23.34
CA ASP A 216 28.55 -4.78 -22.82
C ASP A 216 28.34 -5.31 -21.39
N GLY A 217 27.44 -6.27 -21.21
CA GLY A 217 27.15 -6.85 -19.89
C GLY A 217 28.16 -7.94 -19.46
N PRO A 218 28.05 -8.43 -18.20
CA PRO A 218 28.94 -9.45 -17.66
C PRO A 218 28.96 -10.71 -18.55
N GLY A 219 30.13 -11.30 -18.73
CA GLY A 219 30.32 -12.44 -19.65
C GLY A 219 30.13 -12.09 -21.13
N GLY A 220 30.03 -10.80 -21.48
CA GLY A 220 29.70 -10.34 -22.84
C GLY A 220 28.21 -10.47 -23.18
N CYS A 221 27.35 -10.59 -22.17
CA CYS A 221 25.91 -10.61 -22.39
C CYS A 221 25.42 -9.28 -22.97
N ASN A 222 24.42 -9.35 -23.85
CA ASN A 222 23.95 -8.20 -24.65
C ASN A 222 22.41 -8.09 -24.70
N SER A 223 21.76 -8.72 -23.72
CA SER A 223 20.31 -8.68 -23.52
C SER A 223 20.00 -9.08 -22.08
N GLY A 224 18.87 -8.60 -21.52
CA GLY A 224 18.40 -9.04 -20.19
C GLY A 224 18.41 -10.57 -20.04
N LYS A 225 17.92 -11.30 -21.05
CA LYS A 225 17.93 -12.79 -21.10
C LYS A 225 19.33 -13.39 -20.97
N SER A 226 20.28 -12.90 -21.76
CA SER A 226 21.64 -13.44 -21.77
C SER A 226 22.39 -13.08 -20.50
N CYS A 227 22.12 -11.91 -19.93
CA CYS A 227 22.70 -11.46 -18.67
C CYS A 227 22.12 -12.22 -17.49
N GLU A 228 20.81 -12.47 -17.47
CA GLU A 228 20.17 -13.28 -16.45
C GLU A 228 20.68 -14.72 -16.48
N ALA A 229 20.74 -15.35 -17.65
CA ALA A 229 21.31 -16.68 -17.81
C ALA A 229 22.76 -16.74 -17.30
N TYR A 230 23.58 -15.75 -17.65
CA TYR A 230 24.96 -15.65 -17.18
C TYR A 230 25.04 -15.45 -15.66
N CYS A 231 24.25 -14.54 -15.11
CA CYS A 231 24.28 -14.17 -13.69
C CYS A 231 23.48 -15.12 -12.77
N SER A 232 22.81 -16.12 -13.33
CA SER A 232 22.00 -17.10 -12.59
C SER A 232 22.83 -18.13 -11.80
N THR A 233 24.13 -18.24 -12.08
CA THR A 233 25.04 -19.18 -11.42
C THR A 233 25.92 -18.46 -10.39
N VAL A 234 26.22 -19.16 -9.30
CA VAL A 234 27.10 -18.62 -8.24
C VAL A 234 28.52 -18.33 -8.73
N GLU A 235 28.98 -18.95 -9.82
CA GLU A 235 30.32 -18.75 -10.37
C GLU A 235 30.51 -17.36 -11.00
N HIS A 236 29.42 -16.75 -11.48
CA HIS A 236 29.45 -15.47 -12.18
C HIS A 236 28.96 -14.30 -11.32
N ILE A 237 28.51 -14.57 -10.09
CA ILE A 237 27.87 -13.57 -9.21
C ILE A 237 28.79 -12.39 -8.90
N ASP A 238 30.10 -12.61 -8.80
CA ASP A 238 31.07 -11.57 -8.50
C ASP A 238 31.17 -10.53 -9.62
N GLU A 239 31.20 -10.99 -10.86
CA GLU A 239 31.24 -10.14 -12.04
C GLU A 239 29.90 -9.41 -12.21
N CYS A 240 28.79 -10.10 -11.99
CA CYS A 240 27.44 -9.53 -12.12
C CYS A 240 27.14 -8.44 -11.09
N ILE A 241 27.55 -8.62 -9.83
CA ILE A 241 27.38 -7.60 -8.79
C ILE A 241 28.31 -6.41 -9.03
N ALA A 242 29.55 -6.65 -9.48
CA ALA A 242 30.46 -5.58 -9.85
C ALA A 242 29.92 -4.75 -11.02
N PHE A 243 29.36 -5.40 -12.04
CA PHE A 243 28.67 -4.73 -13.13
C PHE A 243 27.47 -3.92 -12.63
N ALA A 244 26.64 -4.50 -11.76
CA ALA A 244 25.47 -3.81 -11.22
C ALA A 244 25.85 -2.57 -10.39
N GLU A 245 26.95 -2.64 -9.63
CA GLU A 245 27.51 -1.51 -8.89
C GLU A 245 28.08 -0.42 -9.81
N GLU A 246 28.85 -0.80 -10.84
CA GLU A 246 29.47 0.15 -11.76
C GLU A 246 28.45 0.89 -12.62
N THR A 247 27.40 0.18 -13.05
CA THR A 247 26.36 0.73 -13.94
C THR A 247 25.21 1.39 -13.19
N GLY A 248 25.12 1.22 -11.87
CA GLY A 248 23.96 1.64 -11.08
C GLY A 248 22.71 0.83 -11.40
N TYR A 249 22.88 -0.41 -11.87
CA TYR A 249 21.77 -1.32 -12.20
C TYR A 249 20.90 -1.62 -10.98
N TYR A 250 21.53 -1.77 -9.80
CA TYR A 250 20.85 -1.92 -8.52
C TYR A 250 20.85 -0.61 -7.75
N GLY A 251 19.71 -0.31 -7.12
CA GLY A 251 19.63 0.73 -6.10
C GLY A 251 20.53 0.40 -4.89
N PRO A 252 20.82 1.38 -4.01
CA PRO A 252 21.71 1.17 -2.86
C PRO A 252 21.30 0.01 -1.95
N GLU A 253 19.99 -0.18 -1.76
CA GLU A 253 19.42 -1.26 -0.94
C GLU A 253 19.56 -2.63 -1.61
N GLU A 254 19.13 -2.75 -2.88
CA GLU A 254 19.27 -3.96 -3.69
C GLU A 254 20.73 -4.39 -3.81
N LEU A 255 21.65 -3.43 -3.98
CA LEU A 255 23.08 -3.70 -4.03
C LEU A 255 23.63 -4.19 -2.70
N ALA A 256 23.14 -3.66 -1.57
CA ALA A 256 23.53 -4.12 -0.24
C ALA A 256 23.10 -5.57 -0.01
N GLU A 257 21.88 -5.94 -0.41
CA GLU A 257 21.39 -7.31 -0.36
C GLU A 257 22.19 -8.24 -1.29
N ALA A 258 22.45 -7.82 -2.53
CA ALA A 258 23.27 -8.59 -3.47
C ALA A 258 24.69 -8.84 -2.90
N LYS A 259 25.29 -7.84 -2.26
CA LYS A 259 26.61 -7.98 -1.60
C LYS A 259 26.58 -8.94 -0.40
N LYS A 260 25.48 -9.05 0.34
CA LYS A 260 25.32 -10.08 1.37
C LYS A 260 25.39 -11.48 0.74
N PHE A 261 24.67 -11.69 -0.37
CA PHE A 261 24.73 -12.94 -1.13
C PHE A 261 26.13 -13.22 -1.69
N GLN A 262 26.80 -12.21 -2.23
CA GLN A 262 28.18 -12.31 -2.69
C GLN A 262 29.13 -12.82 -1.60
N ALA A 263 28.99 -12.31 -0.38
CA ALA A 263 29.83 -12.70 0.75
C ALA A 263 29.65 -14.18 1.10
N LEU A 264 28.43 -14.71 1.03
CA LEU A 264 28.13 -16.12 1.30
C LEU A 264 28.74 -17.04 0.24
N VAL A 265 28.67 -16.64 -1.04
CA VAL A 265 29.30 -17.37 -2.15
C VAL A 265 30.83 -17.39 -1.96
N LYS A 266 31.45 -16.25 -1.66
CA LYS A 266 32.90 -16.16 -1.38
C LYS A 266 33.33 -16.98 -0.16
N ALA A 267 32.47 -17.11 0.84
CA ALA A 267 32.70 -17.94 2.01
C ALA A 267 32.59 -19.45 1.72
N GLY A 268 32.17 -19.85 0.52
CA GLY A 268 31.93 -21.25 0.17
C GLY A 268 30.76 -21.85 0.94
N THR A 269 29.76 -21.02 1.27
CA THR A 269 28.58 -21.44 2.02
C THR A 269 27.79 -22.47 1.23
N GLN A 270 27.37 -23.55 1.89
CA GLN A 270 26.52 -24.56 1.27
C GLN A 270 25.07 -24.08 1.31
N PHE A 271 24.48 -23.86 0.14
CA PHE A 271 23.08 -23.49 -0.02
C PHE A 271 22.16 -24.69 0.23
N PRO A 272 20.88 -24.45 0.62
CA PRO A 272 19.91 -25.52 0.80
C PRO A 272 19.85 -26.48 -0.39
N GLY A 273 19.84 -27.78 -0.14
CA GLY A 273 19.84 -28.78 -1.20
C GLY A 273 21.11 -28.84 -2.06
N GLY A 274 22.16 -28.08 -1.72
CA GLY A 274 23.40 -27.99 -2.51
C GLY A 274 23.20 -27.33 -3.88
N CYS A 275 22.13 -26.57 -4.06
CA CYS A 275 21.85 -25.85 -5.29
C CYS A 275 22.93 -24.78 -5.55
N THR A 276 23.30 -24.62 -6.82
CA THR A 276 24.29 -23.62 -7.27
C THR A 276 23.73 -22.70 -8.36
N GLU A 277 22.48 -22.94 -8.76
CA GLU A 277 21.71 -22.19 -9.74
C GLU A 277 20.48 -21.62 -9.02
N ARG A 278 20.16 -20.34 -9.25
CA ARG A 278 19.03 -19.64 -8.58
C ARG A 278 17.72 -20.44 -8.64
N ASN A 279 17.32 -20.83 -9.86
CA ASN A 279 16.07 -21.55 -10.10
C ASN A 279 16.03 -22.92 -9.39
N ALA A 280 17.15 -23.63 -9.35
CA ALA A 280 17.24 -24.90 -8.64
C ALA A 280 17.06 -24.70 -7.12
N CYS A 281 17.57 -23.61 -6.55
CA CYS A 281 17.36 -23.26 -5.14
C CYS A 281 15.90 -22.91 -4.85
N GLU A 282 15.25 -22.15 -5.74
CA GLU A 282 13.84 -21.77 -5.59
C GLU A 282 12.91 -22.98 -5.64
N ILE A 283 13.12 -23.88 -6.62
CA ILE A 283 12.38 -25.15 -6.70
C ILE A 283 12.58 -25.99 -5.43
N TYR A 284 13.82 -26.05 -4.93
CA TYR A 284 14.13 -26.79 -3.71
C TYR A 284 13.42 -26.21 -2.48
N CYS A 285 13.53 -24.90 -2.26
CA CYS A 285 12.93 -24.22 -1.13
C CYS A 285 11.40 -24.07 -1.23
N GLY A 286 10.84 -24.19 -2.44
CA GLY A 286 9.41 -24.26 -2.69
C GLY A 286 8.77 -25.59 -2.28
N ASP A 287 9.54 -26.65 -2.02
CA ASP A 287 9.00 -27.89 -1.45
C ASP A 287 8.75 -27.71 0.06
N PRO A 288 7.51 -27.91 0.56
CA PRO A 288 7.19 -27.88 1.98
C PRO A 288 8.07 -28.80 2.85
N ASN A 289 8.63 -29.87 2.28
CA ASN A 289 9.51 -30.79 2.98
C ASN A 289 10.92 -30.23 3.25
N HIS A 290 11.31 -29.18 2.52
CA HIS A 290 12.64 -28.56 2.59
C HIS A 290 12.58 -27.13 3.16
N MET A 291 11.39 -26.62 3.44
CA MET A 291 11.17 -25.26 3.94
C MET A 291 11.89 -24.97 5.27
N GLU A 292 11.99 -25.93 6.19
CA GLU A 292 12.72 -25.75 7.46
C GLU A 292 14.22 -25.51 7.22
N GLU A 293 14.82 -26.24 6.28
CA GLU A 293 16.22 -26.05 5.89
C GLU A 293 16.45 -24.65 5.31
N CYS A 294 15.53 -24.20 4.44
CA CYS A 294 15.60 -22.89 3.81
C CYS A 294 15.36 -21.73 4.79
N LEU A 295 14.41 -21.84 5.71
CA LEU A 295 14.20 -20.84 6.78
C LEU A 295 15.43 -20.75 7.70
N ASN A 296 16.02 -21.88 8.08
CA ASN A 296 17.24 -21.88 8.89
C ASN A 296 18.44 -21.28 8.14
N PHE A 297 18.50 -21.44 6.81
CA PHE A 297 19.49 -20.76 5.98
C PHE A 297 19.25 -19.24 5.93
N ALA A 298 18.01 -18.80 5.70
CA ALA A 298 17.64 -17.39 5.65
C ALA A 298 17.93 -16.67 6.98
N GLU A 299 17.60 -17.32 8.11
CA GLU A 299 17.89 -16.85 9.47
C GLU A 299 19.40 -16.68 9.70
N LYS A 300 20.20 -17.71 9.40
CA LYS A 300 21.66 -17.66 9.58
C LYS A 300 22.34 -16.65 8.67
N SER A 301 21.77 -16.41 7.50
CA SER A 301 22.33 -15.55 6.47
C SER A 301 21.87 -14.10 6.59
N GLY A 302 20.88 -13.81 7.44
CA GLY A 302 20.33 -12.47 7.63
C GLY A 302 19.60 -11.93 6.40
N PHE A 303 19.00 -12.83 5.61
CA PHE A 303 18.13 -12.49 4.46
C PHE A 303 16.67 -12.30 4.85
N MET A 304 16.30 -12.72 6.06
CA MET A 304 14.95 -12.54 6.59
C MET A 304 15.06 -12.06 8.03
N PRO A 305 14.28 -11.03 8.43
CA PRO A 305 14.24 -10.56 9.81
C PRO A 305 13.87 -11.68 10.80
N PRO A 306 14.41 -11.68 12.04
CA PRO A 306 14.13 -12.73 13.02
C PRO A 306 12.64 -12.88 13.37
N GLU A 307 11.88 -11.79 13.33
CA GLU A 307 10.43 -11.79 13.56
C GLU A 307 9.69 -12.53 12.45
N GLU A 308 10.02 -12.26 11.18
CA GLU A 308 9.45 -12.95 10.02
C GLU A 308 9.81 -14.44 10.03
N ILE A 309 11.04 -14.79 10.42
CA ILE A 309 11.47 -16.19 10.61
C ILE A 309 10.64 -16.86 11.70
N ALA A 310 10.39 -16.19 12.82
CA ALA A 310 9.61 -16.74 13.93
C ALA A 310 8.16 -17.01 13.52
N GLU A 311 7.55 -16.10 12.77
CA GLU A 311 6.21 -16.26 12.22
C GLU A 311 6.14 -17.40 11.19
N ALA A 312 7.07 -17.44 10.23
CA ALA A 312 7.14 -18.50 9.23
C ALA A 312 7.32 -19.89 9.88
N LYS A 313 8.19 -20.01 10.89
CA LYS A 313 8.39 -21.25 11.66
C LYS A 313 7.13 -21.65 12.46
N LYS A 314 6.39 -20.69 13.01
CA LYS A 314 5.12 -20.92 13.71
C LYS A 314 4.09 -21.52 12.77
N PHE A 315 3.91 -20.93 11.59
CA PHE A 315 2.98 -21.43 10.58
C PHE A 315 3.39 -22.82 10.05
N MET A 316 4.68 -23.03 9.76
CA MET A 316 5.21 -24.34 9.35
C MET A 316 4.92 -25.43 10.40
N THR A 317 5.10 -25.12 11.69
CA THR A 317 4.81 -26.07 12.77
C THR A 317 3.32 -26.45 12.84
N LEU A 318 2.43 -25.49 12.60
CA LEU A 318 0.99 -25.73 12.57
C LEU A 318 0.59 -26.62 11.39
N MET A 319 1.17 -26.37 10.20
CA MET A 319 0.96 -27.22 9.03
C MET A 319 1.48 -28.65 9.23
N GLN A 320 2.69 -28.82 9.79
CA GLN A 320 3.27 -30.14 10.07
C GLN A 320 2.43 -30.96 11.07
N LYS A 321 1.77 -30.29 12.01
CA LYS A 321 0.86 -30.93 12.97
C LYS A 321 -0.53 -31.21 12.41
N GLY A 322 -0.83 -30.75 11.18
CA GLY A 322 -2.16 -30.83 10.59
C GLY A 322 -3.18 -29.96 11.33
N GLU A 323 -2.73 -28.90 12.00
CA GLU A 323 -3.58 -27.94 12.71
C GLU A 323 -4.00 -26.75 11.84
N SER A 324 -3.66 -26.78 10.54
CA SER A 324 -4.13 -25.79 9.57
C SER A 324 -5.61 -26.00 9.22
N PRO A 325 -6.34 -24.95 8.83
CA PRO A 325 -7.75 -25.05 8.45
C PRO A 325 -7.95 -26.06 7.31
N GLY A 326 -8.88 -27.00 7.48
CA GLY A 326 -9.12 -28.04 6.48
C GLY A 326 -7.93 -28.97 6.20
N GLY A 327 -6.87 -28.94 7.01
CA GLY A 327 -5.64 -29.69 6.78
C GLY A 327 -4.85 -29.22 5.55
N CYS A 328 -5.03 -27.97 5.12
CA CYS A 328 -4.31 -27.39 4.00
C CYS A 328 -2.78 -27.41 4.24
N THR A 329 -2.01 -27.74 3.21
CA THR A 329 -0.55 -27.84 3.27
C THR A 329 0.18 -26.78 2.43
N SER A 330 -0.58 -25.88 1.80
CA SER A 330 -0.06 -24.75 1.04
C SER A 330 -0.92 -23.52 1.26
N LYS A 331 -0.32 -22.32 1.08
CA LYS A 331 -1.01 -21.03 1.21
C LYS A 331 -2.32 -21.01 0.42
N GLU A 332 -2.27 -21.37 -0.86
CA GLU A 332 -3.44 -21.37 -1.73
C GLU A 332 -4.51 -22.40 -1.33
N GLN A 333 -4.13 -23.59 -0.86
CA GLN A 333 -5.11 -24.54 -0.32
C GLN A 333 -5.82 -23.97 0.90
N CYS A 334 -5.08 -23.30 1.78
CA CYS A 334 -5.65 -22.64 2.96
C CYS A 334 -6.55 -21.49 2.55
N GLU A 335 -6.13 -20.66 1.60
CA GLU A 335 -6.94 -19.56 1.06
C GLU A 335 -8.23 -20.09 0.43
N ASN A 336 -8.16 -21.07 -0.47
CA ASN A 336 -9.33 -21.70 -1.09
C ASN A 336 -10.28 -22.32 -0.06
N TYR A 337 -9.74 -23.00 0.95
CA TYR A 337 -10.54 -23.55 2.03
C TYR A 337 -11.22 -22.44 2.84
N CYS A 338 -10.48 -21.42 3.23
CA CYS A 338 -10.97 -20.26 3.98
C CYS A 338 -11.90 -19.36 3.17
N PHE A 339 -11.88 -19.46 1.84
CA PHE A 339 -12.83 -18.78 0.97
C PHE A 339 -14.21 -19.44 0.96
N GLU A 340 -14.38 -20.69 1.40
CA GLU A 340 -15.74 -21.24 1.49
C GLU A 340 -16.50 -20.61 2.67
N GLU A 341 -17.75 -20.18 2.45
CA GLU A 341 -18.54 -19.46 3.46
C GLU A 341 -18.71 -20.24 4.77
N ASN A 342 -18.73 -21.56 4.67
CA ASN A 342 -18.82 -22.53 5.77
C ASN A 342 -17.50 -22.71 6.55
N HIS A 343 -16.38 -22.13 6.08
CA HIS A 343 -15.05 -22.33 6.65
C HIS A 343 -14.42 -21.04 7.19
N ILE A 344 -15.06 -19.88 7.00
CA ILE A 344 -14.58 -18.57 7.48
C ILE A 344 -14.35 -18.56 9.00
N ASP A 345 -15.31 -19.05 9.79
CA ASP A 345 -15.20 -19.07 11.25
C ASP A 345 -14.04 -19.95 11.74
N GLU A 346 -13.81 -21.08 11.07
CA GLU A 346 -12.69 -21.98 11.35
C GLU A 346 -11.35 -21.27 11.07
N CYS A 347 -11.26 -20.56 9.96
CA CYS A 347 -10.07 -19.83 9.56
C CYS A 347 -9.78 -18.62 10.46
N ILE A 348 -10.81 -17.89 10.89
CA ILE A 348 -10.67 -16.82 11.88
C ILE A 348 -10.21 -17.39 13.23
N ALA A 349 -10.81 -18.48 13.68
CA ALA A 349 -10.40 -19.15 14.93
C ALA A 349 -8.96 -19.67 14.86
N PHE A 350 -8.55 -20.18 13.68
CA PHE A 350 -7.17 -20.55 13.44
C PHE A 350 -6.24 -19.33 13.49
N ALA A 351 -6.57 -18.24 12.80
CA ALA A 351 -5.75 -17.02 12.78
C ALA A 351 -5.57 -16.41 14.17
N GLU A 352 -6.65 -16.39 14.96
CA GLU A 352 -6.65 -15.96 16.36
C GLU A 352 -5.79 -16.88 17.23
N LYS A 353 -5.97 -18.21 17.13
CA LYS A 353 -5.16 -19.20 17.88
C LYS A 353 -3.69 -19.16 17.46
N ALA A 354 -3.42 -18.94 16.19
CA ALA A 354 -2.09 -18.78 15.63
C ALA A 354 -1.49 -17.42 15.96
N GLY A 355 -2.22 -16.51 16.62
CA GLY A 355 -1.74 -15.19 17.05
C GLY A 355 -1.32 -14.30 15.89
N VAL A 356 -1.86 -14.53 14.69
CA VAL A 356 -1.69 -13.67 13.50
C VAL A 356 -2.89 -12.73 13.32
N MET A 357 -3.89 -12.84 14.20
CA MET A 357 -5.08 -11.99 14.25
C MET A 357 -5.41 -11.71 15.71
N SER A 358 -5.63 -10.44 16.05
CA SER A 358 -6.03 -10.05 17.41
C SER A 358 -7.47 -10.51 17.70
N PRO A 359 -7.87 -10.67 18.98
CA PRO A 359 -9.27 -10.95 19.33
C PRO A 359 -10.25 -9.90 18.79
N GLU A 360 -9.83 -8.64 18.69
CA GLU A 360 -10.58 -7.52 18.15
C GLU A 360 -10.76 -7.67 16.63
N ASP A 361 -9.67 -7.95 15.90
CA ASP A 361 -9.71 -8.19 14.45
C ASP A 361 -10.50 -9.45 14.12
N ALA A 362 -10.40 -10.49 14.95
CA ALA A 362 -11.17 -11.72 14.78
C ALA A 362 -12.67 -11.49 14.97
N GLN A 363 -13.07 -10.64 15.93
CA GLN A 363 -14.45 -10.22 16.09
C GLN A 363 -14.93 -9.40 14.89
N MET A 364 -14.09 -8.50 14.37
CA MET A 364 -14.40 -7.72 13.18
C MET A 364 -14.54 -8.62 11.94
N ALA A 365 -13.62 -9.56 11.73
CA ALA A 365 -13.65 -10.54 10.64
C ALA A 365 -14.91 -11.42 10.69
N ARG A 366 -15.36 -11.81 11.90
CA ARG A 366 -16.64 -12.52 12.10
C ARG A 366 -17.83 -11.63 11.76
N LYS A 367 -17.78 -10.35 12.11
CA LYS A 367 -18.86 -9.37 11.86
C LYS A 367 -19.05 -9.09 10.37
N VAL A 368 -17.98 -9.01 9.60
CA VAL A 368 -18.02 -8.80 8.13
C VAL A 368 -18.07 -10.12 7.35
N GLY A 369 -18.03 -11.26 8.04
CA GLY A 369 -18.05 -12.59 7.43
C GLY A 369 -16.91 -12.79 6.44
N GLY A 370 -15.71 -12.29 6.74
CA GLY A 370 -14.51 -12.45 5.90
C GLY A 370 -14.63 -11.88 4.47
N LYS A 371 -15.62 -11.04 4.20
CA LYS A 371 -15.83 -10.38 2.90
C LYS A 371 -15.83 -8.88 3.09
N GLY A 372 -15.28 -8.17 2.12
CA GLY A 372 -15.43 -6.73 1.97
C GLY A 372 -16.59 -6.37 1.04
N PRO A 373 -16.74 -5.08 0.74
CA PRO A 373 -17.79 -4.55 -0.13
C PRO A 373 -17.73 -5.19 -1.53
N GLY A 374 -18.89 -5.49 -2.13
CA GLY A 374 -18.94 -6.18 -3.43
C GLY A 374 -18.48 -7.64 -3.40
N ASP A 375 -18.54 -8.30 -2.25
CA ASP A 375 -18.02 -9.66 -2.01
C ASP A 375 -16.50 -9.79 -2.28
N CYS A 376 -15.74 -8.69 -2.25
CA CYS A 376 -14.28 -8.73 -2.38
C CYS A 376 -13.65 -9.48 -1.20
N ARG A 377 -12.57 -10.24 -1.42
CA ARG A 377 -12.00 -11.12 -0.36
C ARG A 377 -10.49 -11.01 -0.18
N SER A 378 -9.84 -10.13 -0.95
CA SER A 378 -8.45 -9.73 -0.75
C SER A 378 -8.35 -8.22 -0.74
N LYS A 379 -7.26 -7.69 -0.17
CA LYS A 379 -7.00 -6.25 -0.17
C LYS A 379 -7.01 -5.68 -1.58
N GLU A 380 -6.36 -6.35 -2.53
CA GLU A 380 -6.27 -5.93 -3.93
C GLU A 380 -7.63 -5.93 -4.62
N GLN A 381 -8.46 -6.95 -4.37
CA GLN A 381 -9.83 -7.02 -4.90
C GLN A 381 -10.70 -5.90 -4.32
N CYS A 382 -10.61 -5.69 -3.00
CA CYS A 382 -11.37 -4.65 -2.32
C CYS A 382 -10.93 -3.25 -2.76
N ASP A 383 -9.62 -3.02 -2.92
CA ASP A 383 -9.09 -1.77 -3.44
C ASP A 383 -9.51 -1.53 -4.89
N ALA A 384 -9.51 -2.57 -5.72
CA ALA A 384 -9.99 -2.50 -7.10
C ALA A 384 -11.48 -2.18 -7.17
N TYR A 385 -12.28 -2.81 -6.31
CA TYR A 385 -13.72 -2.58 -6.21
C TYR A 385 -14.03 -1.18 -5.68
N CYS A 386 -13.45 -0.78 -4.55
CA CYS A 386 -13.67 0.52 -3.92
C CYS A 386 -13.14 1.71 -4.72
N LYS A 387 -12.28 1.48 -5.72
CA LYS A 387 -11.92 2.52 -6.70
C LYS A 387 -13.12 2.99 -7.51
N ASP A 388 -14.04 2.10 -7.85
CA ASP A 388 -15.24 2.42 -8.64
C ASP A 388 -16.51 2.50 -7.80
N HIS A 389 -16.53 1.81 -6.66
CA HIS A 389 -17.69 1.67 -5.78
C HIS A 389 -17.46 2.37 -4.43
N SER A 390 -16.87 3.56 -4.48
CA SER A 390 -16.46 4.28 -3.26
C SER A 390 -17.63 4.63 -2.32
N GLU A 391 -18.83 4.86 -2.86
CA GLU A 391 -20.07 5.02 -2.08
C GLU A 391 -20.46 3.73 -1.34
N GLU A 392 -20.47 2.60 -2.05
CA GLU A 392 -20.79 1.29 -1.46
C GLU A 392 -19.74 0.89 -0.41
N CYS A 393 -18.47 1.18 -0.66
CA CYS A 393 -17.41 0.92 0.30
C CYS A 393 -17.49 1.82 1.54
N PHE A 394 -17.86 3.10 1.37
CA PHE A 394 -18.08 3.99 2.51
C PHE A 394 -19.26 3.51 3.36
N HIS A 395 -20.39 3.15 2.74
CA HIS A 395 -21.53 2.62 3.47
C HIS A 395 -21.27 1.26 4.09
N PHE A 396 -20.51 0.39 3.43
CA PHE A 396 -20.06 -0.87 4.02
C PHE A 396 -19.20 -0.60 5.26
N ALA A 397 -18.28 0.35 5.18
CA ALA A 397 -17.42 0.72 6.29
C ALA A 397 -18.21 1.37 7.43
N GLU A 398 -19.21 2.20 7.13
CA GLU A 398 -20.13 2.78 8.12
C GLU A 398 -21.02 1.72 8.78
N GLU A 399 -21.66 0.84 8.01
CA GLU A 399 -22.57 -0.21 8.48
C GLU A 399 -21.85 -1.24 9.36
N HIS A 400 -20.65 -1.64 8.95
CA HIS A 400 -19.86 -2.61 9.71
C HIS A 400 -19.02 -1.96 10.82
N GLY A 401 -19.07 -0.62 10.97
CA GLY A 401 -18.35 0.12 12.00
C GLY A 401 -16.83 0.08 11.83
N LEU A 402 -16.37 0.01 10.58
CA LEU A 402 -14.97 0.17 10.17
C LEU A 402 -14.55 1.64 10.19
N ILE A 403 -15.52 2.57 10.11
CA ILE A 403 -15.33 3.98 10.42
C ILE A 403 -16.00 4.23 11.77
N ASN A 404 -15.21 4.65 12.75
CA ASN A 404 -15.77 4.90 14.08
C ASN A 404 -16.53 6.24 14.12
N GLU A 405 -17.38 6.43 15.13
CA GLU A 405 -18.24 7.63 15.23
C GLU A 405 -17.42 8.93 15.41
N GLU A 406 -16.24 8.83 16.01
CA GLU A 406 -15.31 9.94 16.19
C GLU A 406 -14.66 10.37 14.87
N GLU A 407 -14.20 9.42 14.05
CA GLU A 407 -13.68 9.66 12.69
C GLU A 407 -14.75 10.30 11.81
N LEU A 408 -16.00 9.82 11.88
CA LEU A 408 -17.12 10.46 11.18
C LEU A 408 -17.36 11.89 11.67
N ALA A 409 -17.23 12.15 12.97
CA ALA A 409 -17.34 13.50 13.53
C ALA A 409 -16.19 14.41 13.06
N GLN A 410 -14.96 13.91 13.06
CA GLN A 410 -13.77 14.62 12.56
C GLN A 410 -13.89 14.93 11.07
N MET A 411 -14.37 13.99 10.24
CA MET A 411 -14.64 14.24 8.83
C MET A 411 -15.67 15.36 8.63
N ARG A 412 -16.76 15.36 9.42
CA ARG A 412 -17.79 16.42 9.37
C ARG A 412 -17.25 17.78 9.84
N GLU A 413 -16.43 17.80 10.87
CA GLU A 413 -15.78 19.02 11.36
C GLU A 413 -14.79 19.57 10.31
N GLY A 414 -13.99 18.71 9.69
CA GLY A 414 -13.09 19.09 8.60
C GLY A 414 -13.84 19.73 7.43
N MET A 415 -15.00 19.19 7.04
CA MET A 415 -15.86 19.80 6.02
C MET A 415 -16.47 21.13 6.47
N ALA A 416 -16.81 21.28 7.76
CA ALA A 416 -17.31 22.54 8.30
C ALA A 416 -16.23 23.65 8.28
N ARG A 417 -14.98 23.31 8.62
CA ARG A 417 -13.84 24.23 8.50
C ARG A 417 -13.56 24.60 7.04
N PHE A 418 -13.60 23.61 6.14
CA PHE A 418 -13.44 23.86 4.70
C PHE A 418 -14.50 24.83 4.15
N ARG A 419 -15.75 24.73 4.62
CA ARG A 419 -16.82 25.68 4.27
C ARG A 419 -16.50 27.11 4.72
N GLU A 420 -15.98 27.28 5.92
CA GLU A 420 -15.60 28.61 6.43
C GLU A 420 -14.46 29.22 5.60
N GLU A 421 -13.51 28.40 5.16
CA GLU A 421 -12.41 28.85 4.31
C GLU A 421 -12.86 29.13 2.87
N LEU A 422 -13.84 28.40 2.33
CA LEU A 422 -14.44 28.69 1.02
C LEU A 422 -15.01 30.10 0.94
N ASP A 423 -15.60 30.61 2.02
CA ASP A 423 -16.16 31.99 2.06
C ASP A 423 -15.05 33.07 2.03
N LYS A 424 -13.82 32.71 2.40
CA LYS A 424 -12.64 33.59 2.38
C LYS A 424 -11.89 33.52 1.04
N MET A 425 -12.19 32.54 0.19
CA MET A 425 -11.53 32.37 -1.10
C MET A 425 -12.00 33.41 -2.15
N PRO A 426 -11.14 33.76 -3.12
CA PRO A 426 -11.54 34.61 -4.24
C PRO A 426 -12.75 34.03 -4.99
N PRO A 427 -13.74 34.85 -5.40
CA PRO A 427 -14.94 34.37 -6.11
C PRO A 427 -14.61 33.54 -7.36
N GLU A 428 -13.54 33.91 -8.06
CA GLU A 428 -13.03 33.22 -9.25
C GLU A 428 -12.54 31.78 -8.93
N ALA A 429 -11.95 31.59 -7.75
CA ALA A 429 -11.51 30.28 -7.27
C ALA A 429 -12.70 29.40 -6.87
N VAL A 430 -13.67 29.97 -6.17
CA VAL A 430 -14.91 29.29 -5.75
C VAL A 430 -15.75 28.88 -6.97
N GLU A 431 -15.85 29.75 -7.98
CA GLU A 431 -16.53 29.46 -9.23
C GLU A 431 -15.81 28.35 -10.02
N CYS A 432 -14.48 28.38 -10.09
CA CYS A 432 -13.72 27.27 -10.67
C CYS A 432 -13.97 25.95 -9.93
N MET A 433 -13.95 25.94 -8.59
CA MET A 433 -14.23 24.74 -7.81
C MET A 433 -15.65 24.22 -8.03
N LYS A 434 -16.63 25.13 -8.16
CA LYS A 434 -18.02 24.78 -8.49
C LYS A 434 -18.13 24.14 -9.87
N ASP A 435 -17.44 24.68 -10.87
CA ASP A 435 -17.41 24.14 -12.22
C ASP A 435 -16.64 22.80 -12.31
N ALA A 436 -15.54 22.68 -11.54
CA ALA A 436 -14.71 21.50 -11.45
C ALA A 436 -15.43 20.33 -10.76
N ALA A 437 -16.14 20.59 -9.66
CA ALA A 437 -16.91 19.60 -8.93
C ALA A 437 -18.25 19.27 -9.62
N GLY A 438 -18.81 20.25 -10.33
CA GLY A 438 -20.19 20.23 -10.79
C GLY A 438 -21.16 20.67 -9.68
N GLU A 439 -22.23 21.37 -10.05
CA GLU A 439 -23.12 22.05 -9.10
C GLU A 439 -23.71 21.12 -8.03
N GLU A 440 -24.06 19.88 -8.38
CA GLU A 440 -24.58 18.90 -7.44
C GLU A 440 -23.54 18.48 -6.38
N ASN A 441 -22.35 18.06 -6.82
CA ASN A 441 -21.28 17.63 -5.92
C ASN A 441 -20.73 18.80 -5.11
N PHE A 442 -20.64 19.99 -5.70
CA PHE A 442 -20.23 21.20 -4.97
C PHE A 442 -21.20 21.52 -3.83
N ASN A 443 -22.51 21.40 -4.07
CA ASN A 443 -23.51 21.59 -3.03
C ASN A 443 -23.43 20.50 -1.94
N LYS A 444 -23.10 19.25 -2.30
CA LYS A 444 -22.85 18.16 -1.34
C LYS A 444 -21.62 18.44 -0.45
N ILE A 445 -20.52 18.88 -1.06
CA ILE A 445 -19.29 19.28 -0.35
C ILE A 445 -19.60 20.42 0.62
N ILE A 446 -20.31 21.45 0.15
CA ILE A 446 -20.75 22.54 1.02
C ILE A 446 -21.62 21.97 2.13
N ALA A 447 -22.59 21.12 1.85
CA ALA A 447 -23.47 20.52 2.86
C ALA A 447 -22.75 19.62 3.88
N GLY A 448 -21.48 19.26 3.66
CA GLY A 448 -20.76 18.28 4.48
C GLY A 448 -21.22 16.85 4.21
N GLU A 449 -21.83 16.62 3.05
CA GLU A 449 -22.21 15.30 2.56
C GLU A 449 -21.03 14.66 1.82
N PRO A 450 -20.81 13.35 1.97
CA PRO A 450 -19.72 12.67 1.29
C PRO A 450 -19.91 12.72 -0.23
N VAL A 451 -18.82 12.96 -0.94
CA VAL A 451 -18.78 12.98 -2.40
C VAL A 451 -17.81 11.93 -2.92
N PHE A 452 -18.32 11.05 -3.76
CA PHE A 452 -17.65 9.82 -4.19
C PHE A 452 -16.97 9.95 -5.58
N ASP A 453 -16.99 11.15 -6.17
CA ASP A 453 -16.33 11.40 -7.45
C ASP A 453 -14.83 11.71 -7.24
N ARG A 454 -13.99 10.69 -7.45
CA ARG A 454 -12.52 10.77 -7.36
C ARG A 454 -11.88 11.72 -8.40
N SER A 455 -12.60 12.14 -9.43
CA SER A 455 -12.08 13.12 -10.39
C SER A 455 -12.08 14.55 -9.84
N ILE A 456 -12.88 14.82 -8.80
CA ILE A 456 -13.03 16.14 -8.21
C ILE A 456 -11.74 16.62 -7.59
N GLU A 457 -11.00 15.77 -6.88
CA GLU A 457 -9.72 16.15 -6.27
C GLU A 457 -8.75 16.70 -7.32
N ARG A 458 -8.60 16.01 -8.46
CA ARG A 458 -7.74 16.44 -9.56
C ARG A 458 -8.23 17.73 -10.21
N LYS A 459 -9.55 17.85 -10.42
CA LYS A 459 -10.15 19.03 -11.04
C LYS A 459 -10.07 20.25 -10.10
N MET A 460 -10.32 20.06 -8.80
CA MET A 460 -10.14 21.09 -7.78
C MET A 460 -8.68 21.51 -7.65
N LYS A 461 -7.73 20.57 -7.64
CA LYS A 461 -6.28 20.87 -7.68
C LYS A 461 -5.91 21.73 -8.90
N SER A 462 -6.53 21.49 -10.06
CA SER A 462 -6.30 22.33 -11.24
C SER A 462 -6.81 23.77 -11.10
N CYS A 463 -7.87 23.99 -10.32
CA CYS A 463 -8.37 25.33 -10.00
C CYS A 463 -7.38 26.11 -9.14
N PHE A 464 -6.81 25.48 -8.12
CA PHE A 464 -5.74 26.10 -7.33
C PHE A 464 -4.54 26.45 -8.22
N GLY A 465 -4.13 25.56 -9.13
CA GLY A 465 -3.06 25.85 -10.09
C GLY A 465 -3.35 27.05 -11.01
N GLN A 466 -4.60 27.23 -11.46
CA GLN A 466 -5.00 28.38 -12.28
C GLN A 466 -4.98 29.69 -11.49
N VAL A 467 -5.51 29.68 -10.26
CA VAL A 467 -5.50 30.83 -9.35
C VAL A 467 -4.06 31.22 -9.00
N THR A 468 -3.20 30.24 -8.76
CA THR A 468 -1.78 30.45 -8.48
C THR A 468 -1.02 30.96 -9.71
N ALA A 469 -1.34 30.51 -10.93
CA ALA A 469 -0.74 31.03 -12.15
C ALA A 469 -1.15 32.49 -12.45
N GLN A 470 -2.38 32.86 -12.09
CA GLN A 470 -2.85 34.25 -12.18
C GLN A 470 -2.16 35.13 -11.12
N PHE A 471 -1.97 34.60 -9.92
CA PHE A 471 -1.22 35.25 -8.83
C PHE A 471 0.27 35.42 -9.19
N SER A 472 0.91 34.41 -9.77
CA SER A 472 2.33 34.45 -10.16
C SER A 472 2.61 35.48 -11.26
N GLN A 473 1.67 35.67 -12.19
CA GLN A 473 1.75 36.76 -13.17
C GLN A 473 1.71 38.14 -12.50
N GLN A 474 0.87 38.32 -11.47
CA GLN A 474 0.81 39.57 -10.71
C GLN A 474 2.05 39.79 -9.81
N LEU A 475 2.70 38.71 -9.34
CA LEU A 475 3.95 38.78 -8.58
C LEU A 475 5.13 39.31 -9.41
N ASN A 476 5.11 39.12 -10.73
CA ASN A 476 6.16 39.61 -11.63
C ASN A 476 6.09 41.14 -11.85
N ASP A 477 4.95 41.76 -11.56
CA ASP A 477 4.71 43.20 -11.71
C ASP A 477 4.83 43.97 -10.37
N LEU A 478 5.39 43.34 -9.32
CA LEU A 478 5.50 43.95 -8.00
C LEU A 478 6.52 45.11 -7.94
N PRO A 479 6.24 46.17 -7.17
CA PRO A 479 7.22 47.16 -6.80
C PRO A 479 8.43 46.52 -6.10
N PRO A 480 9.65 47.08 -6.25
CA PRO A 480 10.87 46.47 -5.70
C PRO A 480 10.82 46.26 -4.18
N GLU A 481 10.16 47.16 -3.45
CA GLU A 481 10.01 47.11 -1.99
C GLU A 481 9.13 45.93 -1.55
N ALA A 482 8.13 45.61 -2.35
CA ALA A 482 7.20 44.53 -2.11
C ALA A 482 7.77 43.15 -2.47
N ALA A 483 8.44 43.08 -3.62
CA ALA A 483 9.20 41.89 -4.01
C ALA A 483 10.29 41.59 -2.97
N GLN A 484 10.92 42.62 -2.41
CA GLN A 484 11.90 42.48 -1.34
C GLN A 484 11.27 41.98 -0.04
N CYS A 485 10.12 42.50 0.38
CA CYS A 485 9.42 42.00 1.57
C CYS A 485 9.05 40.51 1.45
N ILE A 486 8.48 40.12 0.29
CA ILE A 486 8.14 38.72 0.04
C ILE A 486 9.41 37.86 0.03
N LYS A 487 10.48 38.31 -0.65
CA LYS A 487 11.81 37.66 -0.63
C LYS A 487 12.39 37.51 0.79
N ASP A 488 12.19 38.48 1.67
CA ASP A 488 12.68 38.43 3.04
C ASP A 488 11.90 37.41 3.89
N VAL A 489 10.66 37.10 3.51
CA VAL A 489 9.80 36.11 4.19
C VAL A 489 9.98 34.69 3.62
N VAL A 490 10.07 34.54 2.30
CA VAL A 490 10.12 33.22 1.64
C VAL A 490 11.49 32.84 1.07
N GLY A 491 12.49 33.73 1.18
CA GLY A 491 13.80 33.55 0.59
C GLY A 491 13.82 33.75 -0.94
N ASP A 492 15.03 33.80 -1.49
CA ASP A 492 15.24 33.93 -2.94
C ASP A 492 14.65 32.77 -3.75
N GLU A 493 14.81 31.55 -3.24
CA GLU A 493 14.29 30.33 -3.90
C GLU A 493 12.77 30.24 -3.76
N GLY A 494 12.20 30.57 -2.59
CA GLY A 494 10.75 30.58 -2.40
C GLY A 494 10.05 31.66 -3.24
N LEU A 495 10.65 32.85 -3.39
CA LEU A 495 10.11 33.88 -4.29
C LEU A 495 10.14 33.41 -5.75
N GLN A 496 11.20 32.74 -6.18
CA GLN A 496 11.27 32.18 -7.53
C GLN A 496 10.21 31.08 -7.73
N LYS A 497 10.01 30.18 -6.77
CA LYS A 497 8.94 29.17 -6.82
C LYS A 497 7.56 29.83 -6.95
N LEU A 498 7.27 30.83 -6.12
CA LEU A 498 6.01 31.59 -6.18
C LEU A 498 5.79 32.27 -7.55
N GLN A 499 6.85 32.84 -8.14
CA GLN A 499 6.80 33.47 -9.47
C GLN A 499 6.56 32.48 -10.63
N HIS A 500 6.90 31.20 -10.44
CA HIS A 500 6.66 30.13 -11.42
C HIS A 500 5.40 29.31 -11.11
N GLY A 501 4.66 29.68 -10.06
CA GLY A 501 3.42 29.01 -9.65
C GLY A 501 3.65 27.72 -8.84
N GLU A 502 4.85 27.55 -8.29
CA GLU A 502 5.23 26.45 -7.40
C GLU A 502 5.15 26.92 -5.94
N PHE A 503 4.66 26.07 -5.04
CA PHE A 503 4.62 26.34 -3.61
C PHE A 503 5.54 25.37 -2.88
N ASP A 504 6.25 25.88 -1.89
CA ASP A 504 6.93 25.06 -0.89
C ASP A 504 5.93 24.72 0.22
N GLU A 505 5.91 23.47 0.68
CA GLU A 505 4.98 23.02 1.75
C GLU A 505 5.23 23.73 3.09
N GLN A 506 6.32 24.49 3.18
CA GLN A 506 6.78 25.21 4.37
C GLN A 506 6.37 26.70 4.44
N VAL A 507 5.67 27.24 3.43
CA VAL A 507 5.33 28.68 3.38
C VAL A 507 4.10 29.01 4.25
N ASN A 508 4.30 29.78 5.33
CA ASN A 508 3.22 30.32 6.15
C ASN A 508 2.59 31.56 5.50
N PHE A 509 1.31 31.47 5.11
CA PHE A 509 0.55 32.54 4.47
C PHE A 509 0.27 33.76 5.36
N GLU A 510 0.20 33.59 6.69
CA GLU A 510 0.03 34.72 7.63
C GLU A 510 1.24 35.66 7.62
N SER A 511 2.45 35.11 7.46
CA SER A 511 3.69 35.89 7.36
C SER A 511 3.73 36.78 6.12
N LEU A 512 3.16 36.29 5.01
CA LEU A 512 3.06 37.00 3.74
C LEU A 512 1.99 38.10 3.75
N GLU A 513 0.94 37.96 4.58
CA GLU A 513 -0.16 38.91 4.67
C GLU A 513 0.33 40.33 5.01
N SER A 514 1.33 40.43 5.90
CA SER A 514 1.95 41.70 6.29
C SER A 514 2.64 42.43 5.11
N CYS A 515 3.29 41.68 4.21
CA CYS A 515 3.89 42.23 2.99
C CYS A 515 2.83 42.71 1.99
N PHE A 516 1.74 41.95 1.84
CA PHE A 516 0.62 42.32 0.96
C PHE A 516 -0.16 43.54 1.46
N GLN A 517 -0.26 43.72 2.78
CA GLN A 517 -0.84 44.93 3.37
C GLN A 517 0.03 46.18 3.15
N GLN A 518 1.37 46.05 3.22
CA GLN A 518 2.29 47.15 2.90
C GLN A 518 2.23 47.54 1.42
N LEU A 519 2.16 46.55 0.54
CA LEU A 519 1.89 46.69 -0.89
C LEU A 519 0.64 47.52 -1.17
N ARG A 520 -0.47 47.15 -0.50
CA ARG A 520 -1.77 47.79 -0.67
C ARG A 520 -1.77 49.26 -0.21
N ALA A 521 -0.91 49.62 0.72
CA ALA A 521 -0.70 51.01 1.15
C ALA A 521 0.18 51.82 0.18
N SER A 522 1.03 51.17 -0.62
CA SER A 522 1.92 51.83 -1.60
C SER A 522 1.24 52.17 -2.93
N PHE A 523 0.26 51.37 -3.34
CA PHE A 523 -0.59 51.63 -4.50
C PHE A 523 -1.76 52.54 -4.10
N GLY A 524 -1.50 53.86 -4.08
CA GLY A 524 -2.51 54.87 -3.77
C GLY A 524 -3.83 54.68 -4.54
N GLU A 525 -4.93 55.01 -3.85
CA GLU A 525 -6.32 55.08 -4.32
C GLU A 525 -6.49 55.11 -5.84
N GLY A 526 -6.83 53.97 -6.45
CA GLY A 526 -7.04 53.95 -7.90
C GLY A 526 -7.40 52.63 -8.58
N SER A 527 -7.42 51.49 -7.90
CA SER A 527 -7.92 50.24 -8.47
C SER A 527 -9.08 49.70 -7.63
N ASN A 528 -10.12 49.32 -8.36
CA ASN A 528 -11.50 49.11 -7.92
C ASN A 528 -11.67 47.79 -7.15
N PHE A 529 -10.93 47.61 -6.05
CA PHE A 529 -11.00 46.43 -5.18
C PHE A 529 -11.31 46.84 -3.74
N SER A 530 -12.46 46.34 -3.25
CA SER A 530 -13.07 46.52 -1.92
C SER A 530 -13.98 47.73 -1.73
N ALA A 531 -15.26 47.54 -2.03
CA ALA A 531 -16.32 48.09 -1.20
C ALA A 531 -16.34 47.29 0.12
N GLY A 532 -15.84 47.89 1.21
CA GLY A 532 -15.86 47.32 2.56
C GLY A 532 -14.70 47.79 3.41
N GLY A 533 -14.66 49.08 3.77
CA GLY A 533 -13.61 49.65 4.62
C GLY A 533 -13.78 49.26 6.09
N PHE A 534 -12.70 48.77 6.70
CA PHE A 534 -12.63 48.49 8.14
C PHE A 534 -12.88 49.78 8.94
N SER A 535 -13.90 49.75 9.79
CA SER A 535 -14.28 50.80 10.74
C SER A 535 -14.52 50.12 12.07
N GLY A 536 -13.71 50.39 13.08
CA GLY A 536 -13.90 49.81 14.42
C GLY A 536 -14.98 50.56 15.22
N PRO A 537 -15.34 50.07 16.42
CA PRO A 537 -16.31 50.74 17.29
C PRO A 537 -15.91 52.21 17.51
N GLY A 538 -16.88 53.13 17.46
CA GLY A 538 -16.63 54.57 17.49
C GLY A 538 -16.15 55.20 16.17
N GLY A 539 -15.98 54.41 15.10
CA GLY A 539 -15.52 54.90 13.79
C GLY A 539 -14.00 55.05 13.67
N CYS A 540 -13.23 54.42 14.57
CA CYS A 540 -11.78 54.37 14.50
C CYS A 540 -11.33 53.63 13.23
N LYS A 541 -10.24 54.10 12.60
CA LYS A 541 -9.77 53.57 11.31
C LYS A 541 -8.42 52.86 11.39
N ASN A 542 -7.82 52.83 12.57
CA ASN A 542 -6.54 52.18 12.81
C ASN A 542 -6.45 51.68 14.26
N MET A 543 -5.51 50.76 14.52
CA MET A 543 -5.37 50.07 15.80
C MET A 543 -5.11 51.03 16.97
N GLU A 544 -4.37 52.11 16.75
CA GLU A 544 -4.04 53.08 17.81
C GLU A 544 -5.26 53.90 18.21
N GLU A 545 -6.07 54.34 17.24
CA GLU A 545 -7.37 55.00 17.48
C GLU A 545 -8.38 54.05 18.14
N CYS A 546 -8.45 52.80 17.70
CA CYS A 546 -9.38 51.82 18.28
C CYS A 546 -8.98 51.45 19.72
N THR A 547 -7.67 51.33 20.00
CA THR A 547 -7.18 51.08 21.36
C THR A 547 -7.49 52.23 22.31
N ALA A 548 -7.34 53.48 21.86
CA ALA A 548 -7.70 54.65 22.64
C ALA A 548 -9.21 54.74 22.89
N TYR A 549 -10.04 54.47 21.87
CA TYR A 549 -11.49 54.47 22.01
C TYR A 549 -11.98 53.41 23.00
N CYS A 550 -11.46 52.18 22.90
CA CYS A 550 -11.85 51.07 23.76
C CYS A 550 -11.38 51.21 25.21
N GLN A 551 -10.43 52.08 25.52
CA GLN A 551 -10.05 52.40 26.90
C GLN A 551 -11.13 53.19 27.64
N GLU A 552 -11.90 54.01 26.92
CA GLU A 552 -12.96 54.85 27.50
C GLU A 552 -14.37 54.28 27.26
N HIS A 553 -14.51 53.38 26.27
CA HIS A 553 -15.77 52.80 25.82
C HIS A 553 -15.73 51.26 25.80
N LEU A 554 -15.40 50.67 26.96
CA LEU A 554 -15.18 49.23 27.16
C LEU A 554 -16.37 48.34 26.74
N ASP A 555 -17.61 48.78 26.95
CA ASP A 555 -18.79 48.00 26.58
C ASP A 555 -19.02 47.95 25.06
N ASP A 556 -18.65 49.01 24.33
CA ASP A 556 -18.78 49.09 22.86
C ASP A 556 -17.74 48.21 22.15
N CYS A 557 -16.65 47.85 22.84
CA CYS A 557 -15.55 47.05 22.30
C CYS A 557 -15.57 45.57 22.74
N ARG A 558 -16.54 45.17 23.57
CA ARG A 558 -16.65 43.79 24.09
C ARG A 558 -16.84 42.73 23.00
N GLU A 559 -17.46 43.09 21.88
CA GLU A 559 -17.65 42.19 20.73
C GLU A 559 -16.47 42.23 19.73
N PHE A 560 -15.48 43.11 19.92
CA PHE A 560 -14.34 43.30 19.02
C PHE A 560 -12.98 42.89 19.61
N ALA A 561 -12.94 42.40 20.85
CA ALA A 561 -11.72 41.82 21.40
C ALA A 561 -11.45 40.44 20.76
N PRO A 562 -10.23 40.13 20.28
CA PRO A 562 -9.89 38.78 19.87
C PRO A 562 -10.02 37.85 21.10
N PRO A 563 -10.43 36.58 20.93
CA PRO A 563 -10.47 35.65 22.04
C PRO A 563 -9.03 35.37 22.53
N GLY A 564 -8.64 36.16 23.53
CA GLY A 564 -7.65 35.94 24.58
C GLY A 564 -6.42 35.09 24.27
N GLY A 565 -5.30 35.75 23.98
CA GLY A 565 -4.00 35.31 24.45
C GLY A 565 -3.84 35.60 25.95
N SER A 566 -3.76 34.55 26.77
CA SER A 566 -3.01 34.53 28.03
C SER A 566 -2.62 33.09 28.33
N SER A 567 -1.32 32.88 28.27
CA SER A 567 -0.55 31.75 28.78
C SER A 567 -1.18 31.06 30.00
N GLY A 568 -1.58 29.81 29.80
CA GLY A 568 -1.91 28.85 30.84
C GLY A 568 -1.98 27.48 30.18
N ASP A 569 -0.99 26.64 30.46
CA ASP A 569 -0.96 25.22 30.11
C ASP A 569 -2.33 24.59 30.40
N PHE A 570 -3.07 24.26 29.35
CA PHE A 570 -4.09 23.22 29.39
C PHE A 570 -3.51 22.00 28.66
N PRO A 571 -3.68 20.78 29.20
CA PRO A 571 -3.03 19.60 28.64
C PRO A 571 -3.64 19.31 27.27
N THR A 572 -2.90 19.60 26.21
CA THR A 572 -3.10 18.91 24.94
C THR A 572 -2.82 17.45 25.18
N ASP A 573 -3.69 16.58 24.66
CA ASP A 573 -3.54 15.15 24.79
C ASP A 573 -2.12 14.74 24.32
N PRO A 574 -1.28 14.14 25.20
CA PRO A 574 0.12 13.87 24.90
C PRO A 574 0.36 13.01 23.65
N GLY A 575 -0.63 12.25 23.18
CA GLY A 575 -0.56 11.51 21.90
C GLY A 575 -0.83 12.36 20.65
N THR A 576 -1.64 13.42 20.77
CA THR A 576 -2.09 14.23 19.61
C THR A 576 -1.01 15.14 19.05
N SER A 577 -0.26 15.82 19.92
CA SER A 577 0.84 16.68 19.48
C SER A 577 1.90 15.85 18.76
N PHE A 578 2.34 14.73 19.32
CA PHE A 578 3.35 13.89 18.68
C PHE A 578 2.92 13.40 17.28
N SER A 579 1.66 12.99 17.12
CA SER A 579 1.12 12.44 15.87
C SER A 579 1.01 13.45 14.73
N GLU A 580 0.97 14.76 15.04
CA GLU A 580 0.99 15.84 14.04
C GLU A 580 2.34 15.93 13.31
N CYS A 581 3.44 15.58 13.99
CA CYS A 581 4.79 15.69 13.46
C CYS A 581 5.42 14.34 13.10
N VAL A 582 4.98 13.24 13.69
CA VAL A 582 5.53 11.90 13.49
C VAL A 582 4.41 10.88 13.38
N SER A 583 4.30 10.22 12.22
CA SER A 583 3.32 9.17 11.96
C SER A 583 4.01 7.83 11.68
N LYS A 584 3.33 6.71 11.97
CA LYS A 584 3.86 5.37 11.70
C LYS A 584 4.21 5.20 10.21
N GLY A 585 5.42 4.70 9.94
CA GLY A 585 5.97 4.53 8.58
C GLY A 585 6.60 5.79 7.97
N MET A 586 6.66 6.90 8.71
CA MET A 586 7.35 8.11 8.25
C MET A 586 8.87 7.90 8.26
N ASN A 587 9.56 8.31 7.19
CA ASN A 587 11.02 8.32 7.14
C ASN A 587 11.60 9.55 7.84
N ALA A 588 12.72 9.35 8.54
CA ALA A 588 13.42 10.38 9.27
C ALA A 588 14.03 11.43 8.32
N SER A 589 13.92 12.69 8.71
CA SER A 589 14.58 13.83 8.08
C SER A 589 15.34 14.60 9.17
N TYR A 590 16.21 13.87 9.86
CA TYR A 590 16.80 14.29 11.13
C TYR A 590 17.27 15.74 11.14
N VAL A 591 17.13 16.39 12.29
CA VAL A 591 17.73 17.70 12.55
C VAL A 591 18.50 17.66 13.87
N CYS A 592 19.63 18.37 13.90
CA CYS A 592 20.38 18.58 15.12
C CYS A 592 19.94 19.90 15.74
N GLY A 593 19.58 19.87 17.02
CA GLY A 593 19.16 21.08 17.73
C GLY A 593 19.57 21.10 19.19
N ILE A 594 19.48 22.26 19.81
CA ILE A 594 19.91 22.52 21.18
C ILE A 594 18.80 23.19 21.98
N ASN A 595 18.83 23.04 23.30
CA ASN A 595 17.91 23.69 24.25
C ASN A 595 16.43 23.28 24.15
N GLY A 596 16.13 22.06 23.70
CA GLY A 596 14.75 21.56 23.67
C GLY A 596 14.13 21.30 25.05
N LYS A 597 12.82 21.49 25.17
CA LYS A 597 11.99 21.09 26.32
C LYS A 597 12.18 19.60 26.61
N GLY A 598 12.66 19.29 27.82
CA GLY A 598 12.95 17.93 28.28
C GLY A 598 14.39 17.46 28.04
N ALA A 599 15.19 18.19 27.27
CA ALA A 599 16.62 17.92 27.10
C ALA A 599 17.47 18.72 28.12
N PRO A 600 18.65 18.23 28.50
CA PRO A 600 19.59 18.98 29.32
C PRO A 600 19.99 20.32 28.64
N PRO A 601 20.02 21.45 29.37
CA PRO A 601 20.38 22.74 28.79
C PRO A 601 21.79 22.72 28.18
N GLY A 602 21.91 23.19 26.95
CA GLY A 602 23.19 23.23 26.22
C GLY A 602 23.66 21.90 25.63
N GLU A 603 22.83 20.85 25.65
CA GLU A 603 23.14 19.57 25.00
C GLU A 603 22.51 19.50 23.61
N GLU A 604 23.33 19.21 22.60
CA GLU A 604 22.88 18.95 21.22
C GLU A 604 22.16 17.60 21.17
N THR A 605 20.94 17.60 20.65
CA THR A 605 20.08 16.42 20.54
C THR A 605 19.61 16.24 19.11
N THR A 606 19.72 15.02 18.60
CA THR A 606 19.19 14.63 17.29
C THR A 606 17.68 14.41 17.40
N TYR A 607 16.91 15.12 16.60
CA TYR A 607 15.45 14.98 16.49
C TYR A 607 15.07 14.32 15.17
N PHE A 608 14.01 13.50 15.19
CA PHE A 608 13.54 12.71 14.04
C PHE A 608 13.23 13.53 12.78
N ASN A 609 12.68 14.73 12.96
CA ASN A 609 12.45 15.71 11.90
C ASN A 609 12.33 17.13 12.51
N GLU A 610 12.27 18.14 11.63
CA GLU A 610 12.13 19.55 12.02
C GLU A 610 10.84 19.85 12.81
N CYS A 611 9.72 19.24 12.41
CA CYS A 611 8.43 19.43 13.09
C CYS A 611 8.52 18.98 14.56
N HIS A 612 9.08 17.80 14.79
CA HIS A 612 9.31 17.23 16.11
C HIS A 612 10.26 18.11 16.94
N ALA A 613 11.34 18.63 16.35
CA ALA A 613 12.23 19.58 17.04
C ALA A 613 11.49 20.86 17.48
N LYS A 614 10.63 21.42 16.63
CA LYS A 614 9.86 22.63 16.94
C LYS A 614 8.83 22.41 18.05
N GLN A 615 8.21 21.23 18.14
CA GLN A 615 7.31 20.90 19.26
C GLN A 615 8.02 20.95 20.61
N HIS A 616 9.30 20.60 20.61
CA HIS A 616 10.16 20.71 21.78
C HIS A 616 10.79 22.10 21.96
N ASP A 617 10.38 23.13 21.21
CA ASP A 617 10.91 24.51 21.32
C ASP A 617 12.45 24.56 21.17
N VAL A 618 12.97 23.74 20.24
CA VAL A 618 14.40 23.53 19.99
C VAL A 618 14.95 24.59 19.04
N GLU A 619 16.15 25.08 19.33
CA GLU A 619 16.93 25.86 18.38
C GLU A 619 17.68 24.91 17.43
N ILE A 620 17.25 24.83 16.17
CA ILE A 620 17.84 23.94 15.16
C ILE A 620 19.18 24.52 14.71
N LEU A 621 20.25 23.73 14.86
CA LEU A 621 21.61 24.09 14.49
C LEU A 621 21.90 23.77 13.02
N HIS A 622 21.56 22.57 12.58
CA HIS A 622 21.73 22.12 11.19
C HIS A 622 20.86 20.90 10.87
N ASN A 623 20.66 20.65 9.57
CA ASN A 623 20.00 19.44 9.08
C ASN A 623 20.93 18.22 9.24
N GLY A 624 20.33 17.05 9.40
CA GLY A 624 21.02 15.79 9.72
C GLY A 624 21.20 15.58 11.23
N VAL A 625 21.74 14.42 11.57
CA VAL A 625 22.03 14.03 12.96
C VAL A 625 23.14 14.90 13.58
N CYS A 626 23.13 15.08 14.90
CA CYS A 626 24.19 15.81 15.60
C CYS A 626 25.55 15.11 15.47
N ILE A 627 26.64 15.88 15.52
CA ILE A 627 28.01 15.35 15.42
C ILE A 627 28.71 15.51 16.77
N ARG A 628 28.78 14.43 17.55
CA ARG A 628 29.44 14.42 18.85
C ARG A 628 30.86 13.87 18.74
N ASN A 629 31.85 14.65 19.20
CA ASN A 629 33.28 14.30 19.14
C ASN A 629 33.80 13.94 17.73
N GLY A 630 33.21 14.53 16.68
CA GLY A 630 33.60 14.28 15.30
C GLY A 630 33.01 13.01 14.68
N GLN A 631 32.05 12.36 15.35
CA GLN A 631 31.27 11.25 14.81
C GLN A 631 29.78 11.63 14.78
N PRO A 632 29.05 11.32 13.70
CA PRO A 632 27.60 11.50 13.67
C PRO A 632 26.94 10.60 14.71
N ASP A 633 25.87 11.10 15.32
CA ASP A 633 24.98 10.30 16.15
C ASP A 633 24.42 9.13 15.32
N GLU A 634 24.29 7.97 15.96
CA GLU A 634 23.72 6.78 15.35
C GLU A 634 22.29 6.62 15.87
N PRO A 635 21.28 7.09 15.12
CA PRO A 635 19.89 7.03 15.57
C PRO A 635 19.36 5.59 15.49
N CYS A 636 18.43 5.28 16.39
CA CYS A 636 17.84 3.95 16.55
C CYS A 636 17.06 3.42 15.34
N SER A 637 16.39 4.27 14.56
CA SER A 637 15.57 3.87 13.40
C SER A 637 15.28 5.07 12.51
N ASP A 638 15.45 4.87 11.20
CA ASP A 638 15.10 5.86 10.18
C ASP A 638 13.62 5.83 9.79
N VAL A 639 12.86 4.87 10.31
CA VAL A 639 11.41 4.75 10.11
C VAL A 639 10.71 4.86 11.46
N ALA A 640 9.73 5.74 11.55
CA ALA A 640 8.93 5.93 12.76
C ALA A 640 8.00 4.72 12.98
N ASP A 641 8.11 4.09 14.15
CA ASP A 641 7.17 3.08 14.64
C ASP A 641 6.83 3.42 16.10
N PRO A 642 5.90 4.36 16.33
CA PRO A 642 5.72 4.96 17.64
C PRO A 642 5.28 3.97 18.71
N VAL A 643 5.80 4.14 19.93
CA VAL A 643 5.44 3.34 21.10
C VAL A 643 5.14 4.22 22.31
N CYS A 644 4.26 3.76 23.19
CA CYS A 644 4.02 4.41 24.47
C CYS A 644 4.95 3.80 25.51
N GLY A 645 5.79 4.63 26.12
CA GLY A 645 6.73 4.19 27.16
C GLY A 645 6.05 3.99 28.52
N ASN A 646 6.68 3.25 29.43
CA ASN A 646 6.17 3.14 30.81
C ASN A 646 6.30 4.44 31.61
N ASP A 647 7.03 5.41 31.07
CA ASP A 647 7.11 6.78 31.55
C ASP A 647 5.95 7.66 31.05
N ASN A 648 5.00 7.07 30.33
CA ASN A 648 3.91 7.72 29.63
C ASN A 648 4.39 8.77 28.61
N ASN A 649 5.58 8.61 28.04
CA ASN A 649 6.00 9.41 26.89
C ASN A 649 5.82 8.60 25.61
N THR A 650 5.38 9.27 24.55
CA THR A 650 5.37 8.69 23.20
C THR A 650 6.77 8.78 22.60
N TRP A 651 7.30 7.63 22.17
CA TRP A 651 8.62 7.52 21.57
C TRP A 651 8.51 7.18 20.09
N VAL A 652 9.39 7.74 19.25
CA VAL A 652 9.41 7.51 17.79
C VAL A 652 9.70 6.06 17.39
N SER A 653 10.32 5.29 18.28
CA SER A 653 10.54 3.86 18.13
C SER A 653 10.74 3.17 19.48
N ALA A 654 10.51 1.86 19.50
CA ALA A 654 10.85 0.95 20.60
C ALA A 654 12.27 1.17 21.15
N CYS A 655 13.26 1.26 20.25
CA CYS A 655 14.66 1.47 20.61
C CYS A 655 14.88 2.81 21.33
N HIS A 656 14.24 3.91 20.90
CA HIS A 656 14.34 5.19 21.60
C HIS A 656 13.76 5.13 23.03
N ALA A 657 12.65 4.40 23.21
CA ALA A 657 12.05 4.19 24.54
C ALA A 657 12.98 3.41 25.48
N GLU A 658 13.71 2.42 24.95
CA GLU A 658 14.66 1.60 25.70
C GLU A 658 15.96 2.37 26.04
N GLU A 659 16.55 3.10 25.09
CA GLU A 659 17.77 3.89 25.32
C GLU A 659 17.58 4.93 26.43
N LYS A 660 16.41 5.56 26.49
CA LYS A 660 16.06 6.56 27.50
C LYS A 660 15.54 5.95 28.81
N GLY A 661 15.49 4.62 28.91
CA GLY A 661 15.19 3.88 30.13
C GLY A 661 13.70 3.82 30.50
N GLY A 662 12.80 4.16 29.59
CA GLY A 662 11.35 4.13 29.80
C GLY A 662 10.73 2.73 29.62
N GLY A 663 11.33 1.88 28.78
CA GLY A 663 10.71 0.61 28.38
C GLY A 663 9.36 0.81 27.69
N ILE A 664 8.76 -0.25 27.15
CA ILE A 664 7.53 -0.13 26.35
C ILE A 664 6.32 -0.59 27.17
N LYS A 665 5.27 0.24 27.19
CA LYS A 665 3.98 -0.06 27.82
C LYS A 665 3.03 -0.75 26.82
N HIS A 666 2.87 -0.16 25.64
CA HIS A 666 2.16 -0.73 24.50
C HIS A 666 2.63 -0.06 23.19
N GLU A 667 2.28 -0.69 22.07
CA GLU A 667 2.52 -0.13 20.73
C GLU A 667 1.57 1.04 20.43
N GLY A 668 2.00 1.97 19.58
CA GLY A 668 1.26 3.19 19.28
C GLY A 668 1.57 4.33 20.25
N VAL A 669 1.02 5.52 19.98
CA VAL A 669 1.22 6.70 20.83
C VAL A 669 0.51 6.54 22.17
N CYS A 670 1.00 7.21 23.23
CA CYS A 670 0.28 7.24 24.49
C CYS A 670 -1.06 7.98 24.32
N THR A 671 -2.13 7.41 24.87
CA THR A 671 -3.49 7.96 24.82
C THR A 671 -3.89 8.54 26.17
N THR A 672 -4.97 9.32 26.24
CA THR A 672 -5.51 9.82 27.52
C THR A 672 -5.80 8.73 28.57
N GLU A 673 -6.10 7.51 28.15
CA GLU A 673 -6.29 6.36 29.04
C GLU A 673 -4.98 5.95 29.75
N ASP A 674 -3.84 6.16 29.09
CA ASP A 674 -2.51 5.84 29.61
C ASP A 674 -2.08 6.74 30.77
N PHE A 675 -2.68 7.93 30.85
CA PHE A 675 -2.53 8.89 31.94
C PHE A 675 -3.61 8.73 33.01
N GLY A 676 -4.45 7.68 32.93
CA GLY A 676 -5.50 7.38 33.89
C GLY A 676 -6.79 8.16 33.62
N GLY A 677 -7.36 7.96 32.42
CA GLY A 677 -8.54 8.63 31.89
C GLY A 677 -9.64 9.00 32.91
N SER A 678 -10.16 10.22 32.74
CA SER A 678 -11.09 11.00 33.56
C SER A 678 -10.43 11.89 34.63
N GLY A 679 -10.33 13.19 34.33
CA GLY A 679 -10.06 14.22 35.31
C GLY A 679 -11.15 14.27 36.37
N PHE A 680 -10.98 13.51 37.45
CA PHE A 680 -11.78 13.59 38.67
C PHE A 680 -10.90 14.11 39.80
N LEU A 681 -10.56 15.40 39.75
CA LEU A 681 -9.93 16.11 40.86
C LEU A 681 -10.98 16.44 41.92
N GLY A 682 -11.34 15.45 42.74
CA GLY A 682 -12.07 15.63 44.00
C GLY A 682 -13.45 16.30 43.92
N GLY A 683 -14.50 15.61 44.36
CA GLY A 683 -15.80 16.25 44.54
C GLY A 683 -15.90 17.05 45.85
N PRO A 684 -17.07 17.64 46.14
CA PRO A 684 -17.31 18.46 47.33
C PRO A 684 -16.87 17.73 48.61
N GLY A 685 -16.08 18.41 49.44
CA GLY A 685 -15.54 17.81 50.66
C GLY A 685 -14.33 16.90 50.47
N GLY A 686 -13.75 16.80 49.27
CA GLY A 686 -12.56 16.00 48.99
C GLY A 686 -12.85 14.52 48.71
N CYS A 687 -14.10 14.17 48.42
CA CYS A 687 -14.47 12.82 47.99
C CYS A 687 -13.80 12.48 46.66
N THR A 688 -13.33 11.25 46.48
CA THR A 688 -12.62 10.83 45.26
C THR A 688 -13.44 9.89 44.39
N ASN A 689 -14.70 9.64 44.75
CA ASN A 689 -15.63 8.83 43.96
C ASN A 689 -17.10 9.26 44.16
N GLN A 690 -17.96 8.87 43.23
CA GLN A 690 -19.35 9.32 43.16
C GLN A 690 -20.20 8.94 44.37
N GLU A 691 -19.94 7.79 45.02
CA GLU A 691 -20.72 7.32 46.16
C GLU A 691 -20.38 8.11 47.44
N GLU A 692 -19.10 8.42 47.64
CA GLU A 692 -18.64 9.35 48.68
C GLU A 692 -19.15 10.77 48.46
N CYS A 693 -19.09 11.26 47.21
CA CYS A 693 -19.58 12.59 46.87
C CYS A 693 -21.09 12.71 47.05
N THR A 694 -21.84 11.66 46.69
CA THR A 694 -23.29 11.59 46.94
C THR A 694 -23.58 11.62 48.44
N THR A 695 -22.84 10.84 49.24
CA THR A 695 -23.02 10.80 50.70
C THR A 695 -22.67 12.12 51.37
N TYR A 696 -21.56 12.76 50.99
CA TYR A 696 -21.16 14.08 51.48
C TYR A 696 -22.21 15.13 51.12
N CYS A 697 -22.71 15.12 49.88
CA CYS A 697 -23.70 16.09 49.41
C CYS A 697 -25.10 15.88 49.97
N MET A 698 -25.46 14.65 50.37
CA MET A 698 -26.68 14.39 51.13
C MET A 698 -26.62 14.97 52.55
N GLN A 699 -25.43 15.01 53.15
CA GLN A 699 -25.22 15.53 54.52
C GLN A 699 -24.94 17.04 54.55
N ASN A 700 -24.36 17.58 53.47
CA ASN A 700 -23.99 18.99 53.33
C ASN A 700 -24.72 19.63 52.14
N TYR A 701 -26.04 19.43 52.05
CA TYR A 701 -26.88 19.86 50.92
C TYR A 701 -26.94 21.38 50.67
N GLN A 702 -26.44 22.18 51.61
CA GLN A 702 -26.33 23.63 51.51
C GLN A 702 -25.00 24.06 50.88
N ASP A 703 -24.03 23.15 50.74
CA ASP A 703 -22.79 23.37 50.01
C ASP A 703 -23.13 23.57 48.52
N PRO A 704 -22.82 24.74 47.93
CA PRO A 704 -23.15 25.05 46.54
C PRO A 704 -22.60 24.01 45.55
N ALA A 705 -21.46 23.38 45.89
CA ALA A 705 -20.79 22.42 45.03
C ALA A 705 -21.58 21.10 44.87
N CYS A 706 -22.61 20.88 45.69
CA CYS A 706 -23.46 19.69 45.67
C CYS A 706 -24.66 19.77 44.72
N GLN A 707 -24.92 20.94 44.11
CA GLN A 707 -26.06 21.15 43.21
C GLN A 707 -25.99 20.31 41.92
N GLN A 708 -24.77 20.02 41.44
CA GLN A 708 -24.51 19.22 40.24
C GLN A 708 -24.74 17.71 40.42
N PHE A 709 -24.85 17.22 41.66
CA PHE A 709 -25.05 15.80 41.98
C PHE A 709 -26.52 15.45 42.30
N MET A 710 -27.45 16.43 42.22
CA MET A 710 -28.89 16.16 42.34
C MET A 710 -29.55 16.15 40.96
N PRO A 711 -30.47 15.20 40.66
CA PRO A 711 -31.14 15.15 39.37
C PRO A 711 -32.06 16.37 39.13
N PRO A 712 -32.27 16.80 37.88
CA PRO A 712 -33.11 17.96 37.58
C PRO A 712 -34.58 17.66 37.89
N ALA A 713 -35.23 18.53 38.66
CA ALA A 713 -36.66 18.43 38.89
C ALA A 713 -37.41 18.70 37.57
N THR A 714 -38.06 17.66 37.03
CA THR A 714 -39.06 17.81 35.98
C THR A 714 -40.31 18.51 36.51
N SER A 715 -41.05 19.13 35.59
CA SER A 715 -41.81 20.37 35.73
C SER A 715 -43.10 20.35 36.57
N SER A 716 -43.38 21.54 37.13
CA SER A 716 -44.66 22.27 37.14
C SER A 716 -45.52 22.28 38.43
N TRP A 717 -46.00 23.50 38.73
CA TRP A 717 -47.03 23.94 39.70
C TRP A 717 -46.57 24.38 41.12
N LEU A 718 -46.14 25.65 41.16
CA LEU A 718 -46.37 26.74 42.15
C LEU A 718 -47.37 26.43 43.32
N PRO A 719 -47.20 27.00 44.54
CA PRO A 719 -47.07 28.46 44.71
C PRO A 719 -46.25 29.01 45.90
N ASN A 720 -45.85 30.28 45.70
CA ASN A 720 -45.77 31.41 46.64
C ASN A 720 -45.14 31.30 48.03
N THR A 721 -44.10 32.12 48.17
CA THR A 721 -43.86 33.11 49.24
C THR A 721 -43.95 32.63 50.68
N SER A 722 -42.78 32.60 51.31
CA SER A 722 -42.66 32.87 52.74
C SER A 722 -43.26 34.25 53.04
N LEU A 723 -44.44 34.26 53.66
CA LEU A 723 -44.82 35.29 54.61
C LEU A 723 -45.40 34.58 55.84
N ILE A 724 -44.53 34.48 56.85
CA ILE A 724 -44.87 34.75 58.24
C ILE A 724 -45.69 33.68 58.97
N GLY A 725 -44.98 32.93 59.81
CA GLY A 725 -45.50 32.24 60.99
C GLY A 725 -45.99 33.18 62.11
N ALA A 726 -46.90 34.09 61.79
CA ALA A 726 -47.60 34.96 62.73
C ALA A 726 -48.79 35.49 61.96
N VAL A 727 -50.01 35.00 62.13
CA VAL A 727 -50.98 35.72 62.98
C VAL A 727 -51.97 34.78 63.67
N PHE A 728 -52.10 33.50 63.32
CA PHE A 728 -53.21 32.69 63.84
C PHE A 728 -52.70 31.26 64.17
N GLY A 729 -52.58 30.80 65.43
CA GLY A 729 -53.44 31.11 66.56
C GLY A 729 -54.86 30.71 66.16
N PRO A 730 -55.32 29.46 66.30
CA PRO A 730 -55.01 28.60 67.43
C PRO A 730 -55.08 27.08 67.15
N LEU A 731 -54.66 26.32 68.16
CA LEU A 731 -55.25 25.04 68.51
C LEU A 731 -56.79 25.18 68.57
N LEU A 732 -57.52 24.14 68.19
CA LEU A 732 -58.97 23.97 68.40
C LEU A 732 -59.90 24.69 67.42
N LEU A 733 -61.01 23.97 67.17
CA LEU A 733 -62.08 24.23 66.22
C LEU A 733 -61.70 23.73 64.83
N LEU A 734 -61.71 22.44 64.54
CA LEU A 734 -62.73 21.44 64.86
C LEU A 734 -62.04 20.08 64.69
N LEU A 735 -61.94 19.20 65.67
CA LEU A 735 -63.04 18.31 66.06
C LEU A 735 -64.04 18.05 64.91
N LYS A 736 -63.60 17.33 63.88
CA LYS A 736 -64.28 16.15 63.34
C LYS A 736 -63.42 15.42 62.33
#